data_AF-A0A8S1QK79-F1
#
_entry.id   AF-A0A8S1QK79-F1
#
_cell.length_a   1.000
_cell.length_b   1.000
_cell.length_c   1.000
_cell.angle_alpha   90.00
_cell.angle_beta   90.00
_cell.angle_gamma   90.00
#
_symmetry.space_group_name_H-M   'P 1'
#
loop_
_entity.id
_entity.type
_entity.pdbx_description
1 polymer ?
#
loop_
_entity_poly.entity_id
_entity_poly.type
_entity_poly.pdbx_seq_one_letter_code
_entity_poly.pdbx_strand_id
1 'polypeptide(L)'
;MKFAKLFLNEMIPEWIKLYLNYKLLKTQLSSSVYIMKKIKLMKSKYKTKKKQYKQEKQILLENEQVQSKIKSDLQGFCVTIKEDLIKIQSFIIWKYQDIQKKNTKVQEQIKLMKKQLEFIKLKQYMGDDSDYKKQMDNFKEKQYILKQTIYQFYIEILQYKSFVTSNHQGLIKILKKYKKWSIAQFRDKQFESLVLSEVMNEILILKKVPDKCSQLLNVTERLLLNNFYALNPKQGRYNLRKYQQKKTVKGKILFKFGLFIGFALVLLTFIILLRIEGYIDPDNDQNQHSIFQKMFPCFRGLALFIIYYWYLALDLWGWTHFRINYKIYLGFNHHFSTVVEVFKRVSYFSTMFLLSFVFYSLQAENIEPFQYRDSYTKYIPLVLWCLLLLYIFFPFTTILNGPGRVWLYKILAGAVYGHFIKYESRFTFCLDQFISMAIPLRDLDYTICYYKTIWQTGEIPDNQCFSSNRLTGALIAIIPFSMKTIHYLTRARDKGKFWHTDEMWNFFKTLLATWVAVLSFLANKHYLFRIIWIPFAAFCSLFQYWWDLKKDWLFFEEGSNVRFLRNDLGYNHPCIYYFIGISNFFLRLTWILTVSPNMYLYLNISNKEVFIFIIGFLEMTRRLINNFIKIEKEYITNLRSLKTTRDLVYPFVNQDKSNFQDIPDRLTLSVLNLNEQDKQDEDLIQLFRATTNLLEKSDLNKSDYLFQGFQPDMEILERAKKQEKFQESQIRKIKQENKNFKAQLI
;
A
#
# COMPACT_ATOMS: atom_id res chain seq x y z
N MET A 1 20.12 -9.43 -20.48
CA MET A 1 19.82 -8.59 -19.29
C MET A 1 18.32 -8.48 -18.98
N LYS A 2 17.41 -8.56 -19.96
CA LYS A 2 15.97 -8.27 -19.79
C LYS A 2 15.21 -9.17 -18.79
N PHE A 3 15.52 -10.47 -18.70
CA PHE A 3 14.70 -11.39 -17.88
C PHE A 3 14.78 -11.14 -16.37
N ALA A 4 15.95 -10.84 -15.79
CA ALA A 4 16.03 -10.62 -14.33
C ALA A 4 15.20 -9.41 -13.88
N LYS A 5 15.15 -8.35 -14.70
CA LYS A 5 14.31 -7.17 -14.44
C LYS A 5 12.83 -7.52 -14.61
N LEU A 6 12.48 -8.30 -15.64
CA LEU A 6 11.11 -8.77 -15.88
C LEU A 6 10.62 -9.67 -14.74
N PHE A 7 11.42 -10.65 -14.33
CA PHE A 7 11.13 -11.58 -13.23
C PHE A 7 10.87 -10.82 -11.93
N LEU A 8 11.72 -9.85 -11.57
CA LEU A 8 11.47 -8.98 -10.43
C LEU A 8 10.16 -8.21 -10.58
N ASN A 9 9.87 -7.61 -11.75
CA ASN A 9 8.65 -6.82 -11.98
C ASN A 9 7.35 -7.64 -11.94
N GLU A 10 7.42 -8.95 -12.12
CA GLU A 10 6.29 -9.88 -12.09
C GLU A 10 6.06 -10.51 -10.72
N MET A 11 7.01 -10.38 -9.78
CA MET A 11 6.85 -10.88 -8.42
C MET A 11 5.71 -10.17 -7.69
N ILE A 12 5.02 -10.96 -6.89
CA ILE A 12 4.04 -10.48 -5.92
C ILE A 12 4.81 -10.05 -4.67
N PRO A 13 4.70 -8.79 -4.23
CA PRO A 13 5.49 -8.24 -3.13
C PRO A 13 5.40 -9.06 -1.84
N GLU A 14 4.20 -9.52 -1.47
CA GLU A 14 3.96 -10.26 -0.23
C GLU A 14 4.54 -11.69 -0.27
N TRP A 15 4.81 -12.23 -1.46
CA TRP A 15 5.42 -13.56 -1.65
C TRP A 15 6.88 -13.47 -2.10
N ILE A 16 7.50 -12.28 -2.06
CA ILE A 16 8.82 -12.05 -2.67
C ILE A 16 9.89 -13.02 -2.18
N LYS A 17 9.85 -13.39 -0.89
CA LYS A 17 10.81 -14.30 -0.24
C LYS A 17 10.67 -15.76 -0.70
N LEU A 18 9.51 -16.12 -1.25
CA LEU A 18 9.18 -17.47 -1.69
C LEU A 18 9.54 -17.72 -3.15
N TYR A 19 9.89 -16.68 -3.91
CA TYR A 19 10.38 -16.84 -5.29
C TYR A 19 11.82 -17.39 -5.33
N LEU A 20 12.18 -17.94 -6.49
CA LEU A 20 13.55 -18.31 -6.84
C LEU A 20 14.51 -17.13 -6.68
N ASN A 21 15.63 -17.30 -5.98
CA ASN A 21 16.65 -16.26 -5.85
C ASN A 21 17.52 -16.19 -7.13
N TYR A 22 16.90 -15.76 -8.22
CA TYR A 22 17.52 -15.69 -9.54
C TYR A 22 18.78 -14.82 -9.58
N LYS A 23 18.87 -13.81 -8.70
CA LYS A 23 20.02 -12.90 -8.62
C LYS A 23 21.24 -13.60 -8.02
N LEU A 24 21.06 -14.33 -6.91
CA LEU A 24 22.13 -15.10 -6.26
C LEU A 24 22.67 -16.21 -7.17
N LEU A 25 21.78 -17.01 -7.74
CA LEU A 25 22.14 -18.08 -8.68
C LEU A 25 22.90 -17.54 -9.90
N LYS A 26 22.50 -16.37 -10.39
CA LYS A 26 23.18 -15.69 -11.49
C LYS A 26 24.57 -15.18 -11.11
N THR A 27 24.79 -14.75 -9.86
CA THR A 27 26.10 -14.29 -9.37
C THR A 27 27.07 -15.43 -9.13
N GLN A 28 26.62 -16.57 -8.60
CA GLN A 28 27.42 -17.79 -8.48
C GLN A 28 27.94 -18.24 -9.86
N LEU A 29 27.11 -18.19 -10.90
CA LEU A 29 27.55 -18.51 -12.27
C LEU A 29 28.43 -17.45 -12.96
N SER A 30 28.78 -16.34 -12.32
CA SER A 30 29.46 -15.26 -13.03
C SER A 30 30.94 -15.54 -13.31
N SER A 31 31.62 -16.31 -12.47
CA SER A 31 33.01 -16.75 -12.62
C SER A 31 33.15 -17.71 -13.80
N SER A 32 32.29 -18.74 -13.86
CA SER A 32 32.25 -19.70 -14.98
C SER A 32 31.91 -19.03 -16.31
N VAL A 33 30.96 -18.08 -16.31
CA VAL A 33 30.65 -17.24 -17.49
C VAL A 33 31.87 -16.45 -17.96
N TYR A 34 32.66 -15.89 -17.04
CA TYR A 34 33.86 -15.11 -17.38
C TYR A 34 34.90 -16.00 -18.07
N ILE A 35 35.24 -17.15 -17.48
CA ILE A 35 36.21 -18.10 -18.05
C ILE A 35 35.74 -18.62 -19.41
N MET A 36 34.47 -19.02 -19.53
CA MET A 36 33.94 -19.53 -20.79
C MET A 36 33.94 -18.47 -21.90
N LYS A 37 33.78 -17.18 -21.56
CA LYS A 37 33.97 -16.09 -22.53
C LYS A 37 35.44 -15.94 -22.94
N LYS A 38 36.39 -16.03 -22.00
CA LYS A 38 37.83 -16.03 -22.30
C LYS A 38 38.18 -17.19 -23.25
N ILE A 39 37.63 -18.39 -23.00
CA ILE A 39 37.78 -19.57 -23.88
C ILE A 39 37.22 -19.31 -25.29
N LYS A 40 36.04 -18.71 -25.41
CA LYS A 40 35.46 -18.37 -26.72
C LYS A 40 36.28 -17.32 -27.48
N LEU A 41 36.79 -16.31 -26.78
CA LEU A 41 37.68 -15.30 -27.36
C LEU A 41 38.99 -15.93 -27.84
N MET A 42 39.62 -16.78 -27.02
CA MET A 42 40.80 -17.56 -27.42
C MET A 42 40.51 -18.42 -28.66
N LYS A 43 39.37 -19.11 -28.71
CA LYS A 43 38.96 -19.90 -29.88
C LYS A 43 38.84 -19.06 -31.15
N SER A 44 38.38 -17.81 -31.03
CA SER A 44 38.30 -16.86 -32.14
C SER A 44 39.69 -16.36 -32.57
N LYS A 45 40.57 -16.06 -31.60
CA LYS A 45 41.93 -15.55 -31.83
C LYS A 45 42.82 -16.60 -32.52
N TYR A 46 42.72 -17.87 -32.12
CA TYR A 46 43.55 -18.97 -32.63
C TYR A 46 42.84 -19.85 -33.67
N LYS A 47 42.00 -19.26 -34.52
CA LYS A 47 41.15 -20.00 -35.48
C LYS A 47 41.96 -20.94 -36.40
N THR A 48 43.17 -20.53 -36.81
CA THR A 48 44.11 -21.31 -37.64
C THR A 48 45.14 -22.10 -36.83
N LYS A 49 45.40 -21.76 -35.55
CA LYS A 49 46.41 -22.37 -34.68
C LYS A 49 45.79 -23.27 -33.60
N LYS A 50 45.19 -24.40 -34.01
CA LYS A 50 44.46 -25.32 -33.11
C LYS A 50 45.30 -25.91 -31.97
N LYS A 51 46.60 -26.20 -32.18
CA LYS A 51 47.50 -26.74 -31.14
C LYS A 51 47.74 -25.72 -30.03
N GLN A 52 48.04 -24.47 -30.40
CA GLN A 52 48.28 -23.36 -29.48
C GLN A 52 47.02 -23.02 -28.65
N TYR A 53 45.85 -23.04 -29.28
CA TYR A 53 44.56 -22.92 -28.58
C TYR A 53 44.36 -24.01 -27.51
N LYS A 54 44.69 -25.28 -27.84
CA LYS A 54 44.53 -26.39 -26.89
C LYS A 54 45.45 -26.23 -25.67
N GLN A 55 46.72 -25.86 -25.90
CA GLN A 55 47.69 -25.62 -24.83
C GLN A 55 47.27 -24.47 -23.91
N GLU A 56 46.96 -23.29 -24.46
CA GLU A 56 46.54 -22.14 -23.63
C GLU A 56 45.22 -22.40 -22.89
N LYS A 57 44.28 -23.10 -23.53
CA LYS A 57 43.04 -23.52 -22.86
C LYS A 57 43.35 -24.45 -21.68
N GLN A 58 44.29 -25.36 -21.83
CA GLN A 58 44.65 -26.33 -20.80
C GLN A 58 45.36 -25.64 -19.63
N ILE A 59 46.33 -24.77 -19.90
CA ILE A 59 46.99 -23.92 -18.88
C ILE A 59 45.95 -23.12 -18.07
N LEU A 60 44.97 -22.51 -18.74
CA LEU A 60 43.92 -21.74 -18.05
C LEU A 60 43.04 -22.62 -17.16
N LEU A 61 42.75 -23.86 -17.58
CA LEU A 61 41.92 -24.79 -16.83
C LEU A 61 42.68 -25.55 -15.75
N GLU A 62 43.99 -25.66 -15.84
CA GLU A 62 44.86 -26.29 -14.83
C GLU A 62 45.26 -25.33 -13.69
N ASN A 63 45.03 -24.02 -13.86
CA ASN A 63 45.25 -23.04 -12.80
C ASN A 63 44.39 -23.35 -11.55
N GLU A 64 45.03 -23.67 -10.43
CA GLU A 64 44.40 -24.08 -9.17
C GLU A 64 43.37 -23.08 -8.63
N GLN A 65 43.61 -21.77 -8.79
CA GLN A 65 42.66 -20.73 -8.36
C GLN A 65 41.39 -20.75 -9.21
N VAL A 66 41.53 -21.02 -10.52
CA VAL A 66 40.40 -21.15 -11.45
C VAL A 66 39.58 -22.40 -11.12
N GLN A 67 40.25 -23.52 -10.84
CA GLN A 67 39.60 -24.78 -10.50
C GLN A 67 38.82 -24.68 -9.19
N SER A 68 39.48 -24.25 -8.11
CA SER A 68 38.89 -24.15 -6.77
C SER A 68 37.69 -23.20 -6.75
N LYS A 69 37.82 -22.02 -7.38
CA LYS A 69 36.74 -21.03 -7.43
C LYS A 69 35.54 -21.52 -8.23
N ILE A 70 35.74 -22.10 -9.42
CA ILE A 70 34.63 -22.59 -10.25
C ILE A 70 33.94 -23.78 -9.56
N LYS A 71 34.69 -24.70 -8.96
CA LYS A 71 34.12 -25.86 -8.26
C LYS A 71 33.26 -25.40 -7.07
N SER A 72 33.77 -24.49 -6.25
CA SER A 72 33.04 -23.90 -5.12
C SER A 72 31.76 -23.17 -5.58
N ASP A 73 31.85 -22.33 -6.61
CA ASP A 73 30.70 -21.58 -7.12
C ASP A 73 29.61 -22.51 -7.72
N LEU A 74 30.00 -23.61 -8.39
CA LEU A 74 29.08 -24.60 -8.94
C LEU A 74 28.42 -25.46 -7.86
N GLN A 75 29.17 -25.87 -6.83
CA GLN A 75 28.61 -26.57 -5.67
C GLN A 75 27.62 -25.66 -4.92
N GLY A 76 28.01 -24.41 -4.65
CA GLY A 76 27.13 -23.42 -4.02
C GLY A 76 25.84 -23.19 -4.84
N PHE A 77 25.94 -23.14 -6.17
CA PHE A 77 24.78 -23.05 -7.05
C PHE A 77 23.81 -24.23 -6.89
N CYS A 78 24.32 -25.46 -6.85
CA CYS A 78 23.49 -26.66 -6.70
C CYS A 78 22.79 -26.69 -5.33
N VAL A 79 23.50 -26.36 -4.25
CA VAL A 79 22.92 -26.27 -2.90
C VAL A 79 21.82 -25.20 -2.84
N THR A 80 22.11 -23.99 -3.33
CA THR A 80 21.13 -22.89 -3.35
C THR A 80 19.90 -23.23 -4.19
N ILE A 81 20.05 -23.91 -5.34
CA ILE A 81 18.91 -24.36 -6.14
C ILE A 81 18.06 -25.37 -5.37
N LYS A 82 18.67 -26.35 -4.69
CA LYS A 82 17.93 -27.36 -3.93
C LYS A 82 17.09 -26.72 -2.82
N GLU A 83 17.68 -25.80 -2.06
CA GLU A 83 16.97 -25.02 -1.03
C GLU A 83 15.81 -24.21 -1.62
N ASP A 84 16.05 -23.49 -2.72
CA ASP A 84 15.01 -22.71 -3.39
C ASP A 84 13.87 -23.59 -3.92
N LEU A 85 14.16 -24.81 -4.39
CA LEU A 85 13.15 -25.76 -4.86
C LEU A 85 12.25 -26.24 -3.72
N ILE A 86 12.83 -26.70 -2.62
CA ILE A 86 12.06 -27.17 -1.44
C ILE A 86 11.14 -26.06 -0.92
N LYS A 87 11.65 -24.83 -0.89
CA LYS A 87 10.89 -23.63 -0.51
C LYS A 87 9.72 -23.37 -1.45
N ILE A 88 9.96 -23.38 -2.76
CA ILE A 88 8.92 -23.15 -3.79
C ILE A 88 7.87 -24.26 -3.73
N GLN A 89 8.28 -25.53 -3.66
CA GLN A 89 7.40 -26.69 -3.65
C GLN A 89 6.49 -26.70 -2.41
N SER A 90 7.07 -26.49 -1.22
CA SER A 90 6.32 -26.40 0.05
C SER A 90 5.22 -25.34 -0.03
N PHE A 91 5.55 -24.16 -0.55
CA PHE A 91 4.56 -23.08 -0.69
C PHE A 91 3.49 -23.39 -1.73
N ILE A 92 3.84 -24.00 -2.86
CA ILE A 92 2.88 -24.35 -3.91
C ILE A 92 1.84 -25.35 -3.40
N ILE A 93 2.28 -26.37 -2.67
CA ILE A 93 1.40 -27.40 -2.08
C ILE A 93 0.46 -26.76 -1.06
N TRP A 94 1.03 -26.03 -0.09
CA TRP A 94 0.24 -25.36 0.95
C TRP A 94 -0.80 -24.41 0.34
N LYS A 95 -0.38 -23.58 -0.63
CA LYS A 95 -1.27 -22.58 -1.22
C LYS A 95 -2.35 -23.21 -2.09
N TYR A 96 -2.04 -24.31 -2.78
CA TYR A 96 -3.04 -25.07 -3.52
C TYR A 96 -4.14 -25.61 -2.60
N GLN A 97 -3.77 -26.18 -1.46
CA GLN A 97 -4.72 -26.68 -0.47
C GLN A 97 -5.60 -25.57 0.12
N ASP A 98 -5.01 -24.40 0.42
CA ASP A 98 -5.76 -23.21 0.86
C ASP A 98 -6.78 -22.77 -0.20
N ILE A 99 -6.37 -22.69 -1.46
CA ILE A 99 -7.26 -22.34 -2.59
C ILE A 99 -8.39 -23.35 -2.75
N GLN A 100 -8.12 -24.65 -2.63
CA GLN A 100 -9.16 -25.67 -2.71
C GLN A 100 -10.17 -25.59 -1.57
N LYS A 101 -9.71 -25.39 -0.33
CA LYS A 101 -10.59 -25.16 0.84
C LYS A 101 -11.46 -23.91 0.67
N LYS A 102 -10.93 -22.87 0.04
CA LYS A 102 -11.69 -21.64 -0.27
C LYS A 102 -12.69 -21.89 -1.40
N ASN A 103 -12.32 -22.67 -2.42
CA ASN A 103 -13.22 -23.03 -3.52
C ASN A 103 -14.47 -23.78 -3.01
N THR A 104 -14.28 -24.80 -2.16
CA THR A 104 -15.40 -25.56 -1.58
C THR A 104 -16.32 -24.65 -0.77
N LYS A 105 -15.75 -23.80 0.09
CA LYS A 105 -16.51 -22.79 0.85
C LYS A 105 -17.28 -21.84 -0.05
N VAL A 106 -16.67 -21.33 -1.13
CA VAL A 106 -17.35 -20.44 -2.09
C VAL A 106 -18.52 -21.16 -2.76
N GLN A 107 -18.36 -22.43 -3.14
CA GLN A 107 -19.43 -23.23 -3.72
C GLN A 107 -20.56 -23.49 -2.72
N GLU A 108 -20.24 -23.81 -1.47
CA GLU A 108 -21.21 -23.93 -0.38
C GLU A 108 -22.01 -22.65 -0.18
N GLN A 109 -21.35 -21.49 -0.13
CA GLN A 109 -22.03 -20.20 0.02
C GLN A 109 -23.01 -19.90 -1.11
N ILE A 110 -22.67 -20.29 -2.35
CA ILE A 110 -23.60 -20.17 -3.49
C ILE A 110 -24.82 -21.08 -3.31
N LYS A 111 -24.63 -22.32 -2.83
CA LYS A 111 -25.74 -23.23 -2.51
C LYS A 111 -26.65 -22.63 -1.43
N LEU A 112 -26.07 -22.10 -0.36
CA LEU A 112 -26.81 -21.46 0.73
C LEU A 112 -27.54 -20.20 0.29
N MET A 113 -26.90 -19.39 -0.56
CA MET A 113 -27.53 -18.22 -1.15
C MET A 113 -28.78 -18.60 -1.96
N LYS A 114 -28.71 -19.65 -2.79
CA LYS A 114 -29.88 -20.12 -3.55
C LYS A 114 -31.00 -20.62 -2.64
N LYS A 115 -30.66 -21.43 -1.62
CA LYS A 115 -31.62 -21.95 -0.64
C LYS A 115 -32.32 -20.81 0.13
N GLN A 116 -31.57 -19.81 0.58
CA GLN A 116 -32.15 -18.63 1.25
C GLN A 116 -33.03 -17.80 0.30
N LEU A 117 -32.66 -17.66 -0.97
CA LEU A 117 -33.48 -16.94 -1.94
C LEU A 117 -34.82 -17.64 -2.20
N GLU A 118 -34.81 -18.97 -2.32
CA GLU A 118 -36.03 -19.78 -2.46
C GLU A 118 -36.94 -19.62 -1.24
N PHE A 119 -36.36 -19.69 -0.04
CA PHE A 119 -37.10 -19.49 1.20
C PHE A 119 -37.75 -18.10 1.30
N ILE A 120 -37.01 -17.04 0.97
CA ILE A 120 -37.55 -15.67 0.97
C ILE A 120 -38.69 -15.53 -0.05
N LYS A 121 -38.57 -16.15 -1.23
CA LYS A 121 -39.64 -16.16 -2.23
C LYS A 121 -40.88 -16.92 -1.74
N LEU A 122 -40.71 -18.05 -1.05
CA LEU A 122 -41.83 -18.80 -0.47
C LEU A 122 -42.59 -17.99 0.58
N LYS A 123 -41.88 -17.28 1.46
CA LYS A 123 -42.51 -16.37 2.43
C LYS A 123 -43.32 -15.26 1.79
N GLN A 124 -42.89 -14.75 0.63
CA GLN A 124 -43.65 -13.75 -0.12
C GLN A 124 -45.05 -14.27 -0.52
N TYR A 125 -45.14 -15.54 -0.94
CA TYR A 125 -46.42 -16.16 -1.28
C TYR A 125 -47.32 -16.40 -0.05
N MET A 126 -46.75 -16.39 1.16
CA MET A 126 -47.48 -16.55 2.43
C MET A 126 -47.98 -15.22 3.04
N GLY A 127 -47.82 -14.08 2.35
CA GLY A 127 -48.53 -12.83 2.67
C GLY A 127 -47.87 -11.87 3.67
N ASP A 128 -46.59 -12.03 4.01
CA ASP A 128 -45.90 -11.22 5.03
C ASP A 128 -44.99 -10.13 4.41
N ASP A 129 -45.60 -9.12 3.77
CA ASP A 129 -44.92 -8.18 2.86
C ASP A 129 -43.86 -7.29 3.51
N SER A 130 -44.03 -6.90 4.79
CA SER A 130 -43.10 -6.00 5.48
C SER A 130 -41.80 -6.69 5.92
N ASP A 131 -41.89 -7.93 6.42
CA ASP A 131 -40.75 -8.78 6.78
C ASP A 131 -40.01 -9.24 5.52
N TYR A 132 -40.74 -9.55 4.44
CA TYR A 132 -40.17 -9.88 3.14
C TYR A 132 -39.21 -8.80 2.62
N LYS A 133 -39.64 -7.53 2.62
CA LYS A 133 -38.81 -6.42 2.08
C LYS A 133 -37.50 -6.27 2.85
N LYS A 134 -37.57 -6.33 4.19
CA LYS A 134 -36.39 -6.24 5.07
C LYS A 134 -35.44 -7.42 4.89
N GLN A 135 -35.98 -8.65 4.77
CA GLN A 135 -35.18 -9.85 4.51
C GLN A 135 -34.54 -9.83 3.12
N MET A 136 -35.27 -9.33 2.12
CA MET A 136 -34.77 -9.17 0.76
C MET A 136 -33.64 -8.13 0.67
N ASP A 137 -33.74 -7.02 1.39
CA ASP A 137 -32.68 -6.01 1.43
C ASP A 137 -31.42 -6.54 2.13
N ASN A 138 -31.56 -7.25 3.25
CA ASN A 138 -30.44 -7.96 3.91
C ASN A 138 -29.83 -9.03 2.97
N PHE A 139 -30.67 -9.78 2.26
CA PHE A 139 -30.21 -10.77 1.27
C PHE A 139 -29.40 -10.11 0.16
N LYS A 140 -29.85 -8.99 -0.40
CA LYS A 140 -29.11 -8.23 -1.43
C LYS A 140 -27.75 -7.74 -0.93
N GLU A 141 -27.68 -7.30 0.33
CA GLU A 141 -26.40 -6.91 0.95
C GLU A 141 -25.44 -8.11 1.05
N LYS A 142 -25.91 -9.23 1.58
CA LYS A 142 -25.14 -10.49 1.65
C LYS A 142 -24.71 -10.99 0.27
N GLN A 143 -25.60 -10.90 -0.71
CA GLN A 143 -25.33 -11.26 -2.11
C GLN A 143 -24.22 -10.36 -2.69
N TYR A 144 -24.26 -9.05 -2.41
CA TYR A 144 -23.20 -8.14 -2.83
C TYR A 144 -21.86 -8.47 -2.18
N ILE A 145 -21.84 -8.79 -0.88
CA ILE A 145 -20.63 -9.21 -0.16
C ILE A 145 -20.06 -10.49 -0.78
N LEU A 146 -20.89 -11.52 -1.01
CA LEU A 146 -20.45 -12.77 -1.64
C LEU A 146 -19.88 -12.54 -3.05
N LYS A 147 -20.51 -11.67 -3.84
CA LYS A 147 -19.99 -11.27 -5.15
C LYS A 147 -18.58 -10.68 -5.06
N GLN A 148 -18.33 -9.79 -4.09
CA GLN A 148 -17.00 -9.23 -3.86
C GLN A 148 -16.00 -10.30 -3.40
N THR A 149 -16.42 -11.22 -2.52
CA THR A 149 -15.61 -12.36 -2.07
C THR A 149 -15.16 -13.24 -3.24
N ILE A 150 -16.05 -13.54 -4.19
CA ILE A 150 -15.70 -14.33 -5.39
C ILE A 150 -14.69 -13.58 -6.27
N TYR A 151 -14.81 -12.26 -6.42
CA TYR A 151 -13.80 -11.48 -7.13
C TYR A 151 -12.43 -11.54 -6.43
N GLN A 152 -12.37 -11.42 -5.11
CA GLN A 152 -11.11 -11.52 -4.36
C GLN A 152 -10.49 -12.92 -4.51
N PHE A 153 -11.31 -13.97 -4.40
CA PHE A 153 -10.87 -15.34 -4.61
C PHE A 153 -10.31 -15.56 -6.03
N TYR A 154 -10.98 -15.01 -7.05
CA TYR A 154 -10.49 -15.06 -8.44
C TYR A 154 -9.13 -14.37 -8.61
N ILE A 155 -8.90 -13.22 -7.98
CA ILE A 155 -7.59 -12.52 -7.99
C ILE A 155 -6.52 -13.38 -7.33
N GLU A 156 -6.85 -14.02 -6.21
CA GLU A 156 -5.92 -14.87 -5.47
C GLU A 156 -5.46 -16.07 -6.33
N ILE A 157 -6.37 -16.70 -7.09
CA ILE A 157 -6.02 -17.76 -8.04
C ILE A 157 -5.13 -17.23 -9.17
N LEU A 158 -5.42 -16.04 -9.72
CA LEU A 158 -4.58 -15.41 -10.75
C LEU A 158 -3.16 -15.13 -10.25
N GLN A 159 -3.04 -14.62 -9.03
CA GLN A 159 -1.77 -14.37 -8.37
C GLN A 159 -0.98 -15.67 -8.19
N TYR A 160 -1.64 -16.73 -7.71
CA TYR A 160 -1.04 -18.05 -7.57
C TYR A 160 -0.55 -18.63 -8.90
N LYS A 161 -1.39 -18.56 -9.96
CA LYS A 161 -0.98 -18.97 -11.32
C LYS A 161 0.23 -18.19 -11.81
N SER A 162 0.28 -16.88 -11.55
CA SER A 162 1.41 -16.02 -11.91
C SER A 162 2.68 -16.44 -11.15
N PHE A 163 2.59 -16.74 -9.85
CA PHE A 163 3.71 -17.22 -9.04
C PHE A 163 4.33 -18.50 -9.63
N VAL A 164 3.49 -19.50 -9.92
CA VAL A 164 3.94 -20.80 -10.48
C VAL A 164 4.59 -20.60 -11.85
N THR A 165 3.95 -19.81 -12.73
CA THR A 165 4.44 -19.55 -14.09
C THR A 165 5.80 -18.83 -14.07
N SER A 166 5.94 -17.81 -13.23
CA SER A 166 7.18 -17.04 -13.10
C SER A 166 8.32 -17.91 -12.59
N ASN A 167 8.10 -18.71 -11.54
CA ASN A 167 9.13 -19.61 -11.00
C ASN A 167 9.52 -20.70 -12.00
N HIS A 168 8.56 -21.31 -12.70
CA HIS A 168 8.82 -22.27 -13.78
C HIS A 168 9.72 -21.67 -14.88
N GLN A 169 9.41 -20.45 -15.35
CA GLN A 169 10.25 -19.75 -16.33
C GLN A 169 11.63 -19.40 -15.76
N GLY A 170 11.69 -19.01 -14.48
CA GLY A 170 12.92 -18.72 -13.75
C GLY A 170 13.86 -19.92 -13.73
N LEU A 171 13.34 -21.08 -13.33
CA LEU A 171 14.05 -22.36 -13.28
C LEU A 171 14.56 -22.78 -14.66
N ILE A 172 13.70 -22.77 -15.69
CA ILE A 172 14.14 -23.09 -17.07
C ILE A 172 15.27 -22.18 -17.52
N LYS A 173 15.16 -20.87 -17.28
CA LYS A 173 16.17 -19.91 -17.74
C LYS A 173 17.47 -20.00 -16.95
N ILE A 174 17.42 -20.27 -15.64
CA ILE A 174 18.64 -20.43 -14.85
C ILE A 174 19.35 -21.74 -15.20
N LEU A 175 18.62 -22.83 -15.43
CA LEU A 175 19.19 -24.10 -15.87
C LEU A 175 19.77 -24.04 -17.29
N LYS A 176 19.07 -23.40 -18.24
CA LYS A 176 19.63 -23.13 -19.58
C LYS A 176 20.91 -22.32 -19.48
N LYS A 177 20.97 -21.37 -18.54
CA LYS A 177 22.18 -20.60 -18.27
C LYS A 177 23.28 -21.47 -17.68
N TYR A 178 22.96 -22.30 -16.69
CA TYR A 178 23.88 -23.25 -16.10
C TYR A 178 24.50 -24.16 -17.16
N LYS A 179 23.67 -24.90 -17.94
CA LYS A 179 24.12 -25.81 -19.00
C LYS A 179 24.99 -25.13 -20.07
N LYS A 180 24.74 -23.86 -20.37
CA LYS A 180 25.48 -23.09 -21.38
C LYS A 180 26.87 -22.61 -20.91
N TRP A 181 27.03 -22.38 -19.61
CA TRP A 181 28.18 -21.67 -19.07
C TRP A 181 28.97 -22.48 -18.02
N SER A 182 28.48 -23.64 -17.60
CA SER A 182 29.24 -24.58 -16.77
C SER A 182 30.33 -25.27 -17.61
N ILE A 183 31.50 -25.47 -17.00
CA ILE A 183 32.64 -26.13 -17.63
C ILE A 183 32.57 -27.61 -17.25
N ALA A 184 32.47 -28.50 -18.25
CA ALA A 184 32.29 -29.95 -18.05
C ALA A 184 33.31 -30.60 -17.10
N GLN A 185 34.55 -30.11 -17.09
CA GLN A 185 35.65 -30.67 -16.31
C GLN A 185 35.54 -30.41 -14.80
N PHE A 186 34.86 -29.34 -14.38
CA PHE A 186 34.71 -28.97 -12.96
C PHE A 186 33.34 -29.34 -12.39
N ARG A 187 32.55 -30.09 -13.15
CA ARG A 187 31.23 -30.54 -12.74
C ARG A 187 31.35 -31.83 -11.94
N ASP A 188 30.80 -31.82 -10.74
CA ASP A 188 30.58 -33.04 -9.97
C ASP A 188 29.39 -33.78 -10.58
N LYS A 189 29.67 -34.76 -11.45
CA LYS A 189 28.65 -35.44 -12.25
C LYS A 189 27.62 -36.15 -11.38
N GLN A 190 28.01 -36.70 -10.23
CA GLN A 190 27.11 -37.47 -9.37
C GLN A 190 26.14 -36.52 -8.66
N PHE A 191 26.67 -35.50 -7.98
CA PHE A 191 25.85 -34.52 -7.27
C PHE A 191 24.97 -33.68 -8.21
N GLU A 192 25.49 -33.28 -9.38
CA GLU A 192 24.73 -32.55 -10.39
C GLU A 192 23.62 -33.40 -11.01
N SER A 193 23.85 -34.70 -11.25
CA SER A 193 22.83 -35.57 -11.84
C SER A 193 21.61 -35.74 -10.93
N LEU A 194 21.82 -35.86 -9.62
CA LEU A 194 20.78 -35.94 -8.60
C LEU A 194 20.00 -34.63 -8.50
N VAL A 195 20.70 -33.49 -8.36
CA VAL A 195 20.01 -32.20 -8.26
C VAL A 195 19.28 -31.86 -9.56
N LEU A 196 19.88 -32.09 -10.73
CA LEU A 196 19.23 -31.81 -12.00
C LEU A 196 18.04 -32.72 -12.27
N SER A 197 18.05 -33.99 -11.84
CA SER A 197 16.89 -34.87 -11.99
C SER A 197 15.73 -34.40 -11.10
N GLU A 198 16.00 -34.02 -9.85
CA GLU A 198 15.02 -33.38 -8.94
C GLU A 198 14.45 -32.10 -9.57
N VAL A 199 15.30 -31.21 -10.09
CA VAL A 199 14.84 -29.96 -10.72
C VAL A 199 14.00 -30.23 -11.97
N MET A 200 14.38 -31.22 -12.78
CA MET A 200 13.64 -31.56 -13.99
C MET A 200 12.26 -32.15 -13.66
N ASN A 201 12.16 -32.97 -12.62
CA ASN A 201 10.87 -33.46 -12.12
C ASN A 201 10.00 -32.30 -11.65
N GLU A 202 10.56 -31.36 -10.88
CA GLU A 202 9.80 -30.20 -10.40
C GLU A 202 9.36 -29.30 -11.57
N ILE A 203 10.19 -29.10 -12.60
CA ILE A 203 9.78 -28.38 -13.82
C ILE A 203 8.57 -29.04 -14.49
N LEU A 204 8.52 -30.38 -14.53
CA LEU A 204 7.40 -31.10 -15.11
C LEU A 204 6.12 -30.91 -14.27
N ILE A 205 6.23 -30.90 -12.94
CA ILE A 205 5.11 -30.63 -12.02
C ILE A 205 4.61 -29.20 -12.21
N LEU A 206 5.51 -28.22 -12.16
CA LEU A 206 5.21 -26.80 -12.33
C LEU A 206 4.61 -26.47 -13.70
N LYS A 207 4.87 -27.30 -14.72
CA LYS A 207 4.23 -27.16 -16.04
C LYS A 207 2.74 -27.52 -16.01
N LYS A 208 2.32 -28.49 -15.18
CA LYS A 208 0.93 -28.98 -15.11
C LYS A 208 0.02 -28.12 -14.23
N VAL A 209 0.56 -27.54 -13.15
CA VAL A 209 -0.22 -26.75 -12.17
C VAL A 209 -0.96 -25.54 -12.79
N PRO A 210 -0.39 -24.77 -13.73
CA PRO A 210 -1.08 -23.65 -14.37
C PRO A 210 -2.35 -24.04 -15.15
N ASP A 211 -2.40 -25.26 -15.69
CA ASP A 211 -3.57 -25.76 -16.42
C ASP A 211 -4.71 -26.05 -15.45
N LYS A 212 -4.44 -26.73 -14.34
CA LYS A 212 -5.40 -26.91 -13.23
C LYS A 212 -5.90 -25.57 -12.69
N CYS A 213 -5.00 -24.59 -12.50
CA CYS A 213 -5.40 -23.24 -12.09
C CYS A 213 -6.31 -22.57 -13.13
N SER A 214 -6.07 -22.80 -14.43
CA SER A 214 -6.91 -22.25 -15.50
C SER A 214 -8.31 -22.88 -15.51
N GLN A 215 -8.40 -24.18 -15.25
CA GLN A 215 -9.68 -24.86 -15.04
C GLN A 215 -10.44 -24.28 -13.85
N LEU A 216 -9.76 -24.09 -12.71
CA LEU A 216 -10.36 -23.49 -11.52
C LEU A 216 -10.85 -22.06 -11.80
N LEU A 217 -10.05 -21.22 -12.48
CA LEU A 217 -10.46 -19.88 -12.90
C LEU A 217 -11.73 -19.91 -13.76
N ASN A 218 -11.82 -20.85 -14.70
CA ASN A 218 -13.01 -21.01 -15.56
C ASN A 218 -14.24 -21.47 -14.75
N VAL A 219 -14.07 -22.33 -13.74
CA VAL A 219 -15.15 -22.71 -12.82
C VAL A 219 -15.61 -21.50 -12.02
N THR A 220 -14.70 -20.73 -11.41
CA THR A 220 -15.03 -19.52 -10.63
C THR A 220 -15.67 -18.45 -11.51
N GLU A 221 -15.20 -18.26 -12.74
CA GLU A 221 -15.82 -17.34 -13.72
C GLU A 221 -17.27 -17.77 -14.04
N ARG A 222 -17.50 -19.06 -14.32
CA ARG A 222 -18.85 -19.59 -14.57
C ARG A 222 -19.76 -19.39 -13.36
N LEU A 223 -19.27 -19.66 -12.14
CA LEU A 223 -20.03 -19.41 -10.90
C LEU A 223 -20.41 -17.93 -10.76
N LEU A 224 -19.51 -17.01 -11.09
CA LEU A 224 -19.77 -15.58 -11.01
C LEU A 224 -20.77 -15.12 -12.08
N LEU A 225 -20.62 -15.57 -13.32
CA LEU A 225 -21.49 -15.18 -14.44
C LEU A 225 -22.91 -15.73 -14.26
N ASN A 226 -23.04 -17.03 -13.95
CA ASN A 226 -24.34 -17.69 -13.85
C ASN A 226 -25.19 -17.16 -12.68
N ASN A 227 -24.57 -16.80 -11.55
CA ASN A 227 -25.32 -16.39 -10.36
C ASN A 227 -25.51 -14.87 -10.22
N PHE A 228 -24.59 -14.03 -10.75
CA PHE A 228 -24.64 -12.57 -10.54
C PHE A 228 -24.79 -11.75 -11.83
N TYR A 229 -24.55 -12.36 -13.00
CA TYR A 229 -24.61 -11.67 -14.29
C TYR A 229 -25.39 -12.48 -15.35
N ALA A 230 -26.37 -13.30 -14.92
CA ALA A 230 -27.15 -14.15 -15.81
C ALA A 230 -27.78 -13.34 -16.98
N LEU A 231 -28.29 -12.15 -16.68
CA LEU A 231 -28.90 -11.25 -17.67
C LEU A 231 -27.88 -10.55 -18.59
N ASN A 232 -26.65 -10.33 -18.14
CA ASN A 232 -25.64 -9.53 -18.84
C ASN A 232 -24.21 -10.07 -18.65
N PRO A 233 -23.87 -11.22 -19.26
CA PRO A 233 -22.56 -11.87 -19.08
C PRO A 233 -21.40 -11.02 -19.64
N LYS A 234 -21.65 -10.20 -20.68
CA LYS A 234 -20.66 -9.26 -21.25
C LYS A 234 -20.14 -8.28 -20.20
N GLN A 235 -21.01 -7.75 -19.34
CA GLN A 235 -20.64 -6.83 -18.27
C GLN A 235 -19.81 -7.53 -17.18
N GLY A 236 -20.16 -8.77 -16.83
CA GLY A 236 -19.41 -9.60 -15.89
C GLY A 236 -17.97 -9.85 -16.36
N ARG A 237 -17.80 -10.24 -17.63
CA ARG A 237 -16.47 -10.45 -18.24
C ARG A 237 -15.67 -9.15 -18.36
N TYR A 238 -16.32 -8.04 -18.71
CA TYR A 238 -15.68 -6.72 -18.71
C TYR A 238 -15.16 -6.33 -17.33
N ASN A 239 -15.94 -6.58 -16.28
CA ASN A 239 -15.51 -6.36 -14.90
C ASN A 239 -14.33 -7.26 -14.55
N LEU A 240 -14.36 -8.57 -14.84
CA LEU A 240 -13.23 -9.48 -14.62
C LEU A 240 -11.94 -9.03 -15.34
N ARG A 241 -12.04 -8.58 -16.60
CA ARG A 241 -10.89 -8.03 -17.35
C ARG A 241 -10.28 -6.80 -16.68
N LYS A 242 -11.08 -5.95 -16.03
CA LYS A 242 -10.57 -4.83 -15.23
C LYS A 242 -9.76 -5.27 -14.00
N TYR A 243 -10.01 -6.46 -13.46
CA TYR A 243 -9.19 -7.05 -12.40
C TYR A 243 -7.84 -7.57 -12.92
N GLN A 244 -7.76 -7.94 -14.20
CA GLN A 244 -6.54 -8.50 -14.82
C GLN A 244 -5.58 -7.42 -15.38
N GLN A 245 -6.10 -6.31 -15.91
CA GLN A 245 -5.29 -5.33 -16.65
C GLN A 245 -4.57 -4.34 -15.73
N LYS A 246 -3.23 -4.27 -15.84
CA LYS A 246 -2.44 -3.15 -15.32
C LYS A 246 -2.79 -1.88 -16.14
N LYS A 247 -3.35 -0.84 -15.51
CA LYS A 247 -3.62 0.44 -16.18
C LYS A 247 -2.31 1.02 -16.73
N THR A 248 -2.21 1.14 -18.04
CA THR A 248 -1.05 1.76 -18.71
C THR A 248 -1.20 3.28 -18.69
N VAL A 249 -0.09 3.99 -18.44
CA VAL A 249 -0.06 5.45 -18.50
C VAL A 249 -0.14 5.89 -19.96
N LYS A 250 -1.13 6.72 -20.29
CA LYS A 250 -1.26 7.32 -21.64
C LYS A 250 -0.31 8.51 -21.77
N GLY A 251 0.44 8.60 -22.88
CA GLY A 251 1.40 9.68 -23.12
C GLY A 251 0.80 11.10 -23.01
N LYS A 252 -0.43 11.30 -23.49
CA LYS A 252 -1.16 12.58 -23.37
C LYS A 252 -1.33 13.07 -21.92
N ILE A 253 -1.46 12.15 -20.96
CA ILE A 253 -1.63 12.49 -19.53
C ILE A 253 -0.29 12.99 -18.96
N LEU A 254 0.81 12.34 -19.34
CA LEU A 254 2.15 12.71 -18.91
C LEU A 254 2.54 14.10 -19.45
N PHE A 255 2.25 14.39 -20.72
CA PHE A 255 2.49 15.71 -21.31
C PHE A 255 1.75 16.81 -20.55
N LYS A 256 0.44 16.62 -20.29
CA LYS A 256 -0.35 17.61 -19.53
C LYS A 256 0.18 17.81 -18.11
N PHE A 257 0.62 16.74 -17.43
CA PHE A 257 1.28 16.90 -16.14
C PHE A 257 2.53 17.78 -16.24
N GLY A 258 3.44 17.47 -17.19
CA GLY A 258 4.67 18.23 -17.42
C GLY A 258 4.43 19.70 -17.76
N LEU A 259 3.43 20.00 -18.59
CA LEU A 259 3.09 21.36 -18.99
C LEU A 259 2.60 22.21 -17.80
N PHE A 260 1.67 21.69 -16.99
CA PHE A 260 1.10 22.46 -15.89
C PHE A 260 2.05 22.59 -14.70
N ILE A 261 2.86 21.58 -14.40
CA ILE A 261 3.92 21.73 -13.40
C ILE A 261 4.97 22.75 -13.85
N GLY A 262 5.32 22.80 -15.15
CA GLY A 262 6.19 23.82 -15.71
C GLY A 262 5.64 25.23 -15.50
N PHE A 263 4.37 25.47 -15.86
CA PHE A 263 3.71 26.75 -15.60
C PHE A 263 3.65 27.11 -14.12
N ALA A 264 3.33 26.15 -13.25
CA ALA A 264 3.31 26.36 -11.80
C ALA A 264 4.69 26.77 -11.27
N LEU A 265 5.78 26.15 -11.76
CA LEU A 265 7.14 26.52 -11.35
C LEU A 265 7.50 27.95 -11.79
N VAL A 266 7.16 28.34 -13.02
CA VAL A 266 7.38 29.72 -13.51
C VAL A 266 6.61 30.74 -12.67
N LEU A 267 5.34 30.48 -12.37
CA LEU A 267 4.52 31.35 -11.52
C LEU A 267 5.07 31.43 -10.09
N LEU A 268 5.56 30.32 -9.53
CA LEU A 268 6.17 30.30 -8.22
C LEU A 268 7.47 31.12 -8.20
N THR A 269 8.32 30.99 -9.22
CA THR A 269 9.52 31.83 -9.34
C THR A 269 9.17 33.30 -9.46
N PHE A 270 8.10 33.64 -10.18
CA PHE A 270 7.62 35.02 -10.30
C PHE A 270 7.15 35.59 -8.95
N ILE A 271 6.39 34.81 -8.15
CA ILE A 271 6.00 35.23 -6.79
C ILE A 271 7.22 35.45 -5.89
N ILE A 272 8.24 34.59 -5.99
CA ILE A 272 9.48 34.75 -5.21
C ILE A 272 10.21 36.03 -5.63
N LEU A 273 10.28 36.35 -6.92
CA LEU A 273 10.85 37.61 -7.40
C LEU A 273 10.07 38.82 -6.87
N LEU A 274 8.74 38.80 -6.92
CA LEU A 274 7.91 39.86 -6.33
C LEU A 274 8.19 40.03 -4.82
N ARG A 275 8.42 38.92 -4.10
CA ARG A 275 8.79 38.97 -2.68
C ARG A 275 10.17 39.59 -2.46
N ILE A 276 11.17 39.23 -3.26
CA ILE A 276 12.55 39.74 -3.13
C ILE A 276 12.62 41.23 -3.44
N GLU A 277 11.90 41.68 -4.45
CA GLU A 277 11.80 43.10 -4.83
C GLU A 277 10.97 43.95 -3.84
N GLY A 278 10.43 43.34 -2.77
CA GLY A 278 9.68 44.05 -1.73
C GLY A 278 8.21 44.32 -2.05
N TYR A 279 7.70 43.92 -3.21
CA TYR A 279 6.28 44.04 -3.59
C TYR A 279 5.34 43.12 -2.79
N ILE A 280 5.87 42.18 -2.00
CA ILE A 280 5.07 41.36 -1.10
C ILE A 280 5.78 41.36 0.24
N ASP A 281 5.77 42.50 0.95
CA ASP A 281 6.30 42.55 2.31
C ASP A 281 5.21 42.23 3.34
N PRO A 282 5.40 41.26 4.26
CA PRO A 282 4.55 41.09 5.41
C PRO A 282 4.95 42.01 6.58
N ASP A 283 6.16 42.60 6.58
CA ASP A 283 6.76 43.37 7.70
C ASP A 283 6.68 44.92 7.57
N ASN A 284 6.18 45.48 6.47
CA ASN A 284 6.10 46.93 6.27
C ASN A 284 4.85 47.52 6.99
N ASP A 285 4.91 48.74 7.54
CA ASP A 285 3.91 49.24 8.52
C ASP A 285 2.81 50.14 7.91
N GLN A 286 2.69 50.21 6.58
CA GLN A 286 1.69 51.06 5.93
C GLN A 286 0.29 50.41 5.92
N ASN A 287 -0.77 51.24 5.99
CA ASN A 287 -2.20 50.87 6.08
C ASN A 287 -2.68 49.73 5.14
N GLN A 288 -1.97 49.47 4.04
CA GLN A 288 -2.20 48.34 3.11
C GLN A 288 -2.00 46.95 3.75
N HIS A 289 -1.18 46.82 4.80
CA HIS A 289 -0.92 45.55 5.51
C HIS A 289 -2.15 44.97 6.20
N SER A 290 -3.08 45.83 6.63
CA SER A 290 -4.32 45.38 7.28
C SER A 290 -5.20 44.53 6.35
N ILE A 291 -5.12 44.74 5.03
CA ILE A 291 -5.93 44.02 4.05
C ILE A 291 -5.29 42.67 3.70
N PHE A 292 -3.97 42.65 3.47
CA PHE A 292 -3.25 41.42 3.16
C PHE A 292 -3.32 40.41 4.33
N GLN A 293 -3.08 40.85 5.57
CA GLN A 293 -3.14 39.97 6.74
C GLN A 293 -4.55 39.38 6.97
N LYS A 294 -5.61 40.12 6.63
CA LYS A 294 -7.00 39.63 6.72
C LYS A 294 -7.36 38.70 5.55
N MET A 295 -6.80 38.90 4.36
CA MET A 295 -7.10 38.06 3.19
C MET A 295 -6.26 36.78 3.11
N PHE A 296 -5.02 36.84 3.58
CA PHE A 296 -4.05 35.74 3.50
C PHE A 296 -4.54 34.41 4.09
N PRO A 297 -5.26 34.35 5.23
CA PRO A 297 -5.86 33.11 5.72
C PRO A 297 -6.71 32.37 4.67
N CYS A 298 -7.44 33.11 3.81
CA CYS A 298 -8.28 32.52 2.76
C CYS A 298 -7.44 31.79 1.70
N PHE A 299 -6.30 32.38 1.30
CA PHE A 299 -5.35 31.75 0.38
C PHE A 299 -4.52 30.66 1.07
N ARG A 300 -4.14 30.85 2.34
CA ARG A 300 -3.38 29.89 3.14
C ARG A 300 -4.09 28.55 3.23
N GLY A 301 -5.39 28.56 3.57
CA GLY A 301 -6.19 27.34 3.66
C GLY A 301 -6.19 26.55 2.34
N LEU A 302 -6.38 27.25 1.21
CA LEU A 302 -6.30 26.64 -0.13
C LEU A 302 -4.92 26.08 -0.43
N ALA A 303 -3.86 26.85 -0.15
CA ALA A 303 -2.48 26.44 -0.37
C ALA A 303 -2.16 25.15 0.40
N LEU A 304 -2.54 25.09 1.69
CA LEU A 304 -2.33 23.92 2.54
C LEU A 304 -3.14 22.70 2.05
N PHE A 305 -4.37 22.89 1.54
CA PHE A 305 -5.12 21.81 0.89
C PHE A 305 -4.41 21.27 -0.36
N ILE A 306 -3.87 22.16 -1.20
CA ILE A 306 -3.14 21.78 -2.41
C ILE A 306 -1.84 21.06 -2.06
N ILE A 307 -1.08 21.56 -1.07
CA ILE A 307 0.14 20.92 -0.54
C ILE A 307 -0.18 19.53 0.00
N TYR A 308 -1.26 19.41 0.79
CA TYR A 308 -1.69 18.10 1.28
C TYR A 308 -2.07 17.15 0.12
N TYR A 309 -2.70 17.65 -0.94
CA TYR A 309 -3.01 16.83 -2.10
C TYR A 309 -1.75 16.38 -2.87
N TRP A 310 -0.71 17.22 -2.93
CA TRP A 310 0.63 16.81 -3.38
C TRP A 310 1.22 15.70 -2.51
N TYR A 311 1.09 15.81 -1.19
CA TYR A 311 1.57 14.78 -0.27
C TYR A 311 0.85 13.44 -0.45
N LEU A 312 -0.46 13.42 -0.67
CA LEU A 312 -1.15 12.19 -1.06
C LEU A 312 -0.66 11.62 -2.40
N ALA A 313 -0.29 12.49 -3.36
CA ALA A 313 0.28 12.04 -4.63
C ALA A 313 1.69 11.44 -4.46
N LEU A 314 2.51 12.03 -3.58
CA LEU A 314 3.83 11.52 -3.21
C LEU A 314 3.73 10.20 -2.43
N ASP A 315 2.81 10.07 -1.49
CA ASP A 315 2.48 8.82 -0.78
C ASP A 315 2.21 7.69 -1.80
N LEU A 316 1.27 7.93 -2.73
CA LEU A 316 0.92 6.97 -3.77
C LEU A 316 2.11 6.63 -4.68
N TRP A 317 2.90 7.63 -5.07
CA TRP A 317 4.11 7.41 -5.87
C TRP A 317 5.12 6.54 -5.13
N GLY A 318 5.43 6.89 -3.87
CA GLY A 318 6.37 6.16 -3.04
C GLY A 318 5.94 4.71 -2.84
N TRP A 319 4.68 4.46 -2.48
CA TRP A 319 4.18 3.08 -2.35
C TRP A 319 4.28 2.30 -3.67
N THR A 320 4.02 2.94 -4.82
CA THR A 320 4.22 2.26 -6.12
C THR A 320 5.68 2.00 -6.46
N HIS A 321 6.59 2.91 -6.07
CA HIS A 321 8.03 2.77 -6.32
C HIS A 321 8.63 1.61 -5.53
N PHE A 322 8.31 1.55 -4.22
CA PHE A 322 8.74 0.48 -3.32
C PHE A 322 7.88 -0.79 -3.40
N ARG A 323 6.85 -0.79 -4.26
CA ARG A 323 5.92 -1.92 -4.50
C ARG A 323 5.14 -2.38 -3.26
N ILE A 324 4.80 -1.42 -2.41
CA ILE A 324 3.97 -1.64 -1.23
C ILE A 324 2.51 -1.73 -1.67
N ASN A 325 1.81 -2.79 -1.27
CA ASN A 325 0.42 -3.01 -1.65
C ASN A 325 -0.57 -2.24 -0.76
N TYR A 326 -0.62 -0.92 -0.95
CA TYR A 326 -1.54 -0.02 -0.24
C TYR A 326 -3.02 -0.27 -0.55
N LYS A 327 -3.34 -0.98 -1.64
CA LYS A 327 -4.71 -1.17 -2.12
C LYS A 327 -5.53 -2.09 -1.20
N ILE A 328 -4.89 -3.10 -0.61
CA ILE A 328 -5.54 -4.00 0.36
C ILE A 328 -6.04 -3.20 1.56
N TYR A 329 -5.14 -2.38 2.14
CA TYR A 329 -5.42 -1.58 3.33
C TYR A 329 -6.53 -0.55 3.07
N LEU A 330 -6.39 0.28 2.03
CA LEU A 330 -7.38 1.32 1.72
C LEU A 330 -8.68 0.74 1.13
N GLY A 331 -8.65 -0.46 0.55
CA GLY A 331 -9.80 -1.08 -0.08
C GLY A 331 -10.12 -0.51 -1.44
N PHE A 332 -9.05 -0.29 -2.22
CA PHE A 332 -9.22 0.05 -3.61
C PHE A 332 -9.55 -1.20 -4.41
N ASN A 333 -10.71 -1.17 -5.07
CA ASN A 333 -11.07 -2.12 -6.12
C ASN A 333 -10.51 -1.61 -7.47
N HIS A 334 -11.36 -1.24 -8.44
CA HIS A 334 -10.94 -0.77 -9.79
C HIS A 334 -11.04 0.74 -9.99
N HIS A 335 -11.46 1.47 -8.95
CA HIS A 335 -11.80 2.89 -9.01
C HIS A 335 -10.60 3.83 -8.78
N PHE A 336 -9.39 3.27 -8.61
CA PHE A 336 -8.19 4.07 -8.36
C PHE A 336 -7.69 4.75 -9.64
N SER A 337 -7.30 6.03 -9.51
CA SER A 337 -6.59 6.74 -10.57
C SER A 337 -5.13 6.27 -10.61
N THR A 338 -4.48 6.39 -11.77
CA THR A 338 -3.02 6.17 -11.82
C THR A 338 -2.29 7.29 -11.10
N VAL A 339 -1.08 7.03 -10.60
CA VAL A 339 -0.26 8.04 -9.90
C VAL A 339 -0.07 9.31 -10.77
N VAL A 340 0.18 9.12 -12.07
CA VAL A 340 0.34 10.24 -13.03
C VAL A 340 -0.96 11.02 -13.22
N GLU A 341 -2.12 10.36 -13.20
CA GLU A 341 -3.41 11.06 -13.24
C GLU A 341 -3.64 11.91 -11.99
N VAL A 342 -3.22 11.45 -10.81
CA VAL A 342 -3.31 12.22 -9.57
C VAL A 342 -2.39 13.44 -9.65
N PHE A 343 -1.12 13.25 -9.99
CA PHE A 343 -0.16 14.34 -10.16
C PHE A 343 -0.65 15.41 -11.16
N LYS A 344 -1.20 14.99 -12.29
CA LYS A 344 -1.81 15.90 -13.28
C LYS A 344 -2.93 16.76 -12.67
N ARG A 345 -3.80 16.17 -11.84
CA ARG A 345 -4.91 16.92 -11.22
C ARG A 345 -4.39 17.92 -10.21
N VAL A 346 -3.44 17.52 -9.38
CA VAL A 346 -2.83 18.41 -8.38
C VAL A 346 -2.10 19.57 -9.08
N SER A 347 -1.36 19.30 -10.16
CA SER A 347 -0.69 20.35 -10.94
C SER A 347 -1.67 21.37 -11.50
N TYR A 348 -2.86 20.96 -11.95
CA TYR A 348 -3.88 21.91 -12.40
C TYR A 348 -4.34 22.84 -11.27
N PHE A 349 -4.60 22.31 -10.08
CA PHE A 349 -4.98 23.13 -8.92
C PHE A 349 -3.85 24.07 -8.51
N SER A 350 -2.60 23.61 -8.53
CA SER A 350 -1.44 24.46 -8.23
C SER A 350 -1.28 25.59 -9.24
N THR A 351 -1.36 25.31 -10.54
CA THR A 351 -1.27 26.38 -11.57
C THR A 351 -2.39 27.40 -11.42
N MET A 352 -3.64 26.95 -11.23
CA MET A 352 -4.79 27.85 -11.05
C MET A 352 -4.64 28.69 -9.78
N PHE A 353 -4.26 28.09 -8.66
CA PHE A 353 -4.01 28.80 -7.41
C PHE A 353 -2.90 29.84 -7.55
N LEU A 354 -1.74 29.45 -8.09
CA LEU A 354 -0.60 30.36 -8.23
C LEU A 354 -0.90 31.49 -9.20
N LEU A 355 -1.59 31.21 -10.30
CA LEU A 355 -2.01 32.23 -11.26
C LEU A 355 -2.95 33.25 -10.60
N SER A 356 -3.97 32.77 -9.89
CA SER A 356 -4.89 33.64 -9.15
C SER A 356 -4.21 34.43 -8.03
N PHE A 357 -3.21 33.83 -7.36
CA PHE A 357 -2.43 34.53 -6.34
C PHE A 357 -1.55 35.62 -6.96
N VAL A 358 -0.89 35.34 -8.09
CA VAL A 358 -0.14 36.35 -8.86
C VAL A 358 -1.05 37.51 -9.27
N PHE A 359 -2.23 37.22 -9.83
CA PHE A 359 -3.18 38.27 -10.21
C PHE A 359 -3.61 39.12 -9.00
N TYR A 360 -3.88 38.48 -7.86
CA TYR A 360 -4.19 39.19 -6.62
C TYR A 360 -3.02 40.06 -6.15
N SER A 361 -1.79 39.54 -6.15
CA SER A 361 -0.60 40.29 -5.73
C SER A 361 -0.33 41.50 -6.62
N LEU A 362 -0.41 41.36 -7.95
CA LEU A 362 -0.21 42.47 -8.89
C LEU A 362 -1.25 43.59 -8.71
N GLN A 363 -2.50 43.21 -8.40
CA GLN A 363 -3.58 44.17 -8.17
C GLN A 363 -3.50 44.82 -6.79
N ALA A 364 -3.06 44.09 -5.76
CA ALA A 364 -2.87 44.64 -4.43
C ALA A 364 -1.80 45.74 -4.41
N GLU A 365 -0.76 45.59 -5.23
CA GLU A 365 0.37 46.52 -5.37
C GLU A 365 0.13 47.64 -6.39
N ASN A 366 -1.05 47.70 -7.03
CA ASN A 366 -1.43 48.74 -8.00
C ASN A 366 -0.44 48.95 -9.17
N ILE A 367 0.25 47.89 -9.63
CA ILE A 367 1.23 47.97 -10.73
C ILE A 367 0.51 48.22 -12.07
N GLU A 368 0.86 49.27 -12.80
CA GLU A 368 0.29 49.55 -14.14
C GLU A 368 0.62 48.44 -15.15
N PRO A 369 -0.32 48.01 -16.03
CA PRO A 369 -1.68 48.51 -16.27
C PRO A 369 -2.76 47.86 -15.38
N PHE A 370 -2.39 47.07 -14.37
CA PHE A 370 -3.31 46.31 -13.50
C PHE A 370 -3.86 47.13 -12.33
N GLN A 371 -3.84 48.47 -12.44
CA GLN A 371 -4.39 49.39 -11.45
C GLN A 371 -5.83 49.04 -11.07
N TYR A 372 -6.14 49.27 -9.79
CA TYR A 372 -7.38 48.94 -9.08
C TYR A 372 -8.64 49.49 -9.78
N ARG A 373 -9.15 48.78 -10.78
CA ARG A 373 -10.37 49.22 -11.48
C ARG A 373 -11.65 48.57 -10.96
N ASP A 374 -11.64 47.53 -10.11
CA ASP A 374 -12.89 46.93 -9.63
C ASP A 374 -12.85 46.15 -8.30
N SER A 375 -14.01 46.10 -7.63
CA SER A 375 -14.30 45.37 -6.38
C SER A 375 -14.24 43.83 -6.48
N TYR A 376 -14.00 43.26 -7.66
CA TYR A 376 -14.09 41.81 -7.90
C TYR A 376 -12.89 41.00 -7.39
N THR A 377 -11.73 41.64 -7.19
CA THR A 377 -10.46 41.01 -6.77
C THR A 377 -10.57 40.35 -5.39
N LYS A 378 -11.41 40.92 -4.53
CA LYS A 378 -11.76 40.40 -3.21
C LYS A 378 -12.43 39.02 -3.25
N TYR A 379 -13.06 38.63 -4.36
CA TYR A 379 -13.77 37.35 -4.47
C TYR A 379 -12.93 36.23 -5.09
N ILE A 380 -11.68 36.49 -5.50
CA ILE A 380 -10.81 35.49 -6.15
C ILE A 380 -10.64 34.23 -5.28
N PRO A 381 -10.31 34.31 -3.97
CA PRO A 381 -10.22 33.12 -3.12
C PRO A 381 -11.54 32.38 -2.98
N LEU A 382 -12.67 33.09 -2.93
CA LEU A 382 -14.00 32.46 -2.85
C LEU A 382 -14.25 31.60 -4.09
N VAL A 383 -13.99 32.14 -5.29
CA VAL A 383 -14.14 31.39 -6.55
C VAL A 383 -13.26 30.14 -6.54
N LEU A 384 -12.01 30.23 -6.08
CA LEU A 384 -11.13 29.07 -5.96
C LEU A 384 -11.64 28.02 -4.98
N TRP A 385 -12.14 28.45 -3.81
CA TRP A 385 -12.78 27.55 -2.85
C TRP A 385 -14.01 26.86 -3.46
N CYS A 386 -14.88 27.61 -4.13
CA CYS A 386 -16.05 27.06 -4.82
C CYS A 386 -15.64 26.03 -5.88
N LEU A 387 -14.61 26.33 -6.70
CA LEU A 387 -14.09 25.39 -7.70
C LEU A 387 -13.51 24.12 -7.07
N LEU A 388 -12.77 24.25 -5.96
CA LEU A 388 -12.21 23.10 -5.23
C LEU A 388 -13.30 22.22 -4.62
N LEU A 389 -14.29 22.84 -3.96
CA LEU A 389 -15.42 22.12 -3.35
C LEU A 389 -16.30 21.48 -4.43
N LEU A 390 -16.58 22.19 -5.53
CA LEU A 390 -17.28 21.65 -6.69
C LEU A 390 -16.55 20.40 -7.21
N TYR A 391 -15.23 20.46 -7.37
CA TYR A 391 -14.44 19.31 -7.80
C TYR A 391 -14.50 18.12 -6.83
N ILE A 392 -14.57 18.36 -5.51
CA ILE A 392 -14.64 17.31 -4.50
C ILE A 392 -16.03 16.68 -4.45
N PHE A 393 -17.10 17.48 -4.51
CA PHE A 393 -18.48 17.05 -4.29
C PHE A 393 -19.25 16.67 -5.56
N PHE A 394 -18.80 17.08 -6.76
CA PHE A 394 -19.49 16.72 -8.01
C PHE A 394 -18.90 15.45 -8.65
N PRO A 395 -19.67 14.35 -8.75
CA PRO A 395 -19.19 13.07 -9.25
C PRO A 395 -19.36 12.94 -10.79
N PHE A 396 -18.80 13.86 -11.59
CA PHE A 396 -18.89 13.72 -13.06
C PHE A 396 -18.27 12.39 -13.54
N THR A 397 -19.10 11.56 -14.18
CA THR A 397 -18.79 10.16 -14.54
C THR A 397 -17.74 10.05 -15.65
N THR A 398 -17.62 11.05 -16.52
CA THR A 398 -16.78 11.03 -17.73
C THR A 398 -15.41 11.69 -17.57
N ILE A 399 -15.27 12.73 -16.73
CA ILE A 399 -14.04 13.56 -16.67
C ILE A 399 -13.29 13.46 -15.32
N LEU A 400 -14.00 13.28 -14.19
CA LEU A 400 -13.45 13.52 -12.84
C LEU A 400 -13.35 12.27 -11.96
N ASN A 401 -13.22 11.08 -12.54
CA ASN A 401 -13.16 9.81 -11.81
C ASN A 401 -14.32 9.63 -10.80
N GLY A 402 -15.56 9.74 -11.28
CA GLY A 402 -16.78 9.57 -10.46
C GLY A 402 -16.78 8.34 -9.53
N PRO A 403 -16.35 7.14 -9.96
CA PRO A 403 -16.30 5.99 -9.06
C PRO A 403 -15.35 6.16 -7.86
N GLY A 404 -14.27 6.93 -8.03
CA GLY A 404 -13.38 7.28 -6.92
C GLY A 404 -14.02 8.27 -5.94
N ARG A 405 -14.89 9.15 -6.41
CA ARG A 405 -15.65 10.09 -5.58
C ARG A 405 -16.70 9.40 -4.72
N VAL A 406 -17.46 8.49 -5.32
CA VAL A 406 -18.41 7.64 -4.57
C VAL A 406 -17.68 6.84 -3.49
N TRP A 407 -16.48 6.34 -3.77
CA TRP A 407 -15.65 5.69 -2.74
C TRP A 407 -15.23 6.67 -1.64
N LEU A 408 -14.82 7.89 -1.99
CA LEU A 408 -14.48 8.92 -1.01
C LEU A 408 -15.68 9.25 -0.11
N TYR A 409 -16.89 9.42 -0.67
CA TYR A 409 -18.09 9.66 0.13
C TYR A 409 -18.43 8.50 1.07
N LYS A 410 -18.27 7.25 0.60
CA LYS A 410 -18.44 6.07 1.46
C LYS A 410 -17.43 6.03 2.60
N ILE A 411 -16.19 6.45 2.37
CA ILE A 411 -15.19 6.54 3.45
C ILE A 411 -15.49 7.69 4.39
N LEU A 412 -15.90 8.87 3.90
CA LEU A 412 -16.28 9.99 4.76
C LEU A 412 -17.49 9.65 5.62
N ALA A 413 -18.55 9.09 5.02
CA ALA A 413 -19.72 8.64 5.75
C ALA A 413 -19.36 7.51 6.74
N GLY A 414 -18.53 6.56 6.33
CA GLY A 414 -18.02 5.51 7.21
C GLY A 414 -17.14 6.03 8.35
N ALA A 415 -16.37 7.10 8.15
CA ALA A 415 -15.58 7.73 9.21
C ALA A 415 -16.45 8.42 10.26
N VAL A 416 -17.68 8.83 9.91
CA VAL A 416 -18.65 9.44 10.84
C VAL A 416 -19.54 8.38 11.49
N TYR A 417 -20.13 7.47 10.70
CA TYR A 417 -21.13 6.50 11.17
C TYR A 417 -20.58 5.10 11.44
N GLY A 418 -19.37 4.77 10.97
CA GLY A 418 -18.77 3.44 11.09
C GLY A 418 -18.59 2.99 12.55
N HIS A 419 -18.46 3.95 13.46
CA HIS A 419 -18.47 3.76 14.92
C HIS A 419 -19.65 2.90 15.43
N PHE A 420 -20.83 3.03 14.82
CA PHE A 420 -22.04 2.36 15.27
C PHE A 420 -22.24 0.98 14.64
N ILE A 421 -21.55 0.71 13.53
CA ILE A 421 -21.76 -0.50 12.73
C ILE A 421 -20.65 -1.52 13.04
N LYS A 422 -19.46 -1.30 12.50
CA LYS A 422 -18.33 -2.23 12.56
C LYS A 422 -17.03 -1.47 12.36
N TYR A 423 -16.01 -1.85 13.11
CA TYR A 423 -14.68 -1.31 12.97
C TYR A 423 -14.04 -1.68 11.63
N GLU A 424 -13.51 -0.68 10.94
CA GLU A 424 -12.63 -0.87 9.78
C GLU A 424 -11.41 0.07 9.87
N SER A 425 -10.23 -0.46 9.57
CA SER A 425 -8.96 0.28 9.68
C SER A 425 -8.88 1.51 8.77
N ARG A 426 -9.56 1.50 7.62
CA ARG A 426 -9.60 2.63 6.68
C ARG A 426 -10.28 3.88 7.23
N PHE A 427 -11.22 3.74 8.16
CA PHE A 427 -11.87 4.89 8.81
C PHE A 427 -10.88 5.61 9.74
N THR A 428 -10.07 4.85 10.48
CA THR A 428 -8.97 5.40 11.27
C THR A 428 -7.97 6.15 10.39
N PHE A 429 -7.63 5.62 9.20
CA PHE A 429 -6.78 6.32 8.24
C PHE A 429 -7.39 7.64 7.75
N CYS A 430 -8.71 7.69 7.56
CA CYS A 430 -9.41 8.91 7.14
C CYS A 430 -9.40 9.98 8.24
N LEU A 431 -9.75 9.63 9.48
CA LEU A 431 -9.75 10.56 10.62
C LEU A 431 -8.36 11.12 10.91
N ASP A 432 -7.33 10.30 10.71
CA ASP A 432 -5.94 10.72 10.78
C ASP A 432 -5.65 11.89 9.82
N GLN A 433 -6.21 11.89 8.61
CA GLN A 433 -6.02 13.01 7.69
C GLN A 433 -6.70 14.28 8.20
N PHE A 434 -7.92 14.17 8.73
CA PHE A 434 -8.67 15.31 9.28
C PHE A 434 -7.98 15.97 10.47
N ILE A 435 -7.30 15.19 11.32
CA ILE A 435 -6.51 15.74 12.44
C ILE A 435 -5.41 16.68 11.94
N SER A 436 -4.71 16.29 10.88
CA SER A 436 -3.65 17.14 10.31
C SER A 436 -4.20 18.29 9.46
N MET A 437 -5.45 18.17 8.99
CA MET A 437 -6.18 19.24 8.29
C MET A 437 -6.78 20.31 9.20
N ALA A 438 -6.48 20.31 10.51
CA ALA A 438 -7.07 21.28 11.44
C ALA A 438 -6.83 22.75 11.01
N ILE A 439 -5.64 23.10 10.54
CA ILE A 439 -5.32 24.46 10.08
C ILE A 439 -6.10 24.85 8.81
N PRO A 440 -6.02 24.12 7.69
CA PRO A 440 -6.78 24.49 6.49
C PRO A 440 -8.30 24.46 6.70
N LEU A 441 -8.81 23.65 7.62
CA LEU A 441 -10.24 23.68 7.99
C LEU A 441 -10.60 24.89 8.85
N ARG A 442 -9.74 25.32 9.77
CA ARG A 442 -9.90 26.60 10.49
C ARG A 442 -9.85 27.79 9.54
N ASP A 443 -8.99 27.74 8.52
CA ASP A 443 -8.92 28.78 7.48
C ASP A 443 -10.16 28.77 6.57
N LEU A 444 -10.76 27.60 6.30
CA LEU A 444 -12.07 27.51 5.66
C LEU A 444 -13.15 28.18 6.52
N ASP A 445 -13.20 27.90 7.84
CA ASP A 445 -14.15 28.56 8.77
C ASP A 445 -13.93 30.07 8.85
N TYR A 446 -12.68 30.52 8.81
CA TYR A 446 -12.32 31.93 8.69
C TYR A 446 -12.86 32.51 7.37
N THR A 447 -12.62 31.83 6.25
CA THR A 447 -13.08 32.26 4.92
C THR A 447 -14.59 32.41 4.87
N ILE A 448 -15.34 31.46 5.44
CA ILE A 448 -16.81 31.52 5.52
C ILE A 448 -17.26 32.74 6.32
N CYS A 449 -16.65 33.01 7.47
CA CYS A 449 -16.96 34.20 8.26
C CYS A 449 -16.59 35.49 7.52
N TYR A 450 -15.42 35.51 6.88
CA TYR A 450 -14.91 36.66 6.15
C TYR A 450 -15.89 37.14 5.08
N TYR A 451 -16.34 36.23 4.20
CA TYR A 451 -17.30 36.58 3.15
C TYR A 451 -18.72 36.79 3.68
N LYS A 452 -19.11 36.13 4.77
CA LYS A 452 -20.40 36.39 5.41
C LYS A 452 -20.47 37.83 5.93
N THR A 453 -19.43 38.32 6.59
CA THR A 453 -19.37 39.70 7.08
C THR A 453 -19.37 40.68 5.91
N ILE A 454 -18.54 40.46 4.89
CA ILE A 454 -18.53 41.31 3.69
C ILE A 454 -19.92 41.39 3.04
N TRP A 455 -20.64 40.27 2.95
CA TRP A 455 -21.99 40.25 2.39
C TRP A 455 -23.01 41.00 3.25
N GLN A 456 -22.84 41.00 4.57
CA GLN A 456 -23.78 41.60 5.52
C GLN A 456 -23.53 43.09 5.77
N THR A 457 -22.27 43.49 5.91
CA THR A 457 -21.90 44.86 6.30
C THR A 457 -21.24 45.66 5.17
N GLY A 458 -20.82 45.00 4.07
CA GLY A 458 -20.04 45.64 3.01
C GLY A 458 -18.59 45.94 3.41
N GLU A 459 -18.22 45.69 4.65
CA GLU A 459 -16.93 46.05 5.25
C GLU A 459 -16.04 44.84 5.50
N ILE A 460 -14.73 45.08 5.59
CA ILE A 460 -13.74 44.04 5.90
C ILE A 460 -13.82 43.74 7.41
N PRO A 461 -13.99 42.48 7.85
CA PRO A 461 -14.18 42.15 9.26
C PRO A 461 -12.97 42.53 10.13
N ASP A 462 -13.24 43.16 11.27
CA ASP A 462 -12.24 43.48 12.29
C ASP A 462 -12.19 42.41 13.38
N ASN A 463 -11.13 41.58 13.35
CA ASN A 463 -10.72 40.58 14.34
C ASN A 463 -11.76 39.51 14.80
N GLN A 464 -13.05 39.66 14.50
CA GLN A 464 -14.15 38.80 14.93
C GLN A 464 -14.08 37.39 14.30
N CYS A 465 -13.55 37.30 13.08
CA CYS A 465 -13.48 36.03 12.35
C CYS A 465 -12.31 35.13 12.77
N PHE A 466 -11.37 35.59 13.60
CA PHE A 466 -10.23 34.78 14.01
C PHE A 466 -10.67 33.54 14.80
N SER A 467 -10.11 32.38 14.41
CA SER A 467 -10.48 31.07 14.95
C SER A 467 -10.23 30.92 16.45
N SER A 468 -9.34 31.73 17.05
CA SER A 468 -9.06 31.74 18.49
C SER A 468 -10.26 32.17 19.33
N ASN A 469 -11.17 32.96 18.74
CA ASN A 469 -12.28 33.57 19.44
C ASN A 469 -13.60 32.82 19.21
N ARG A 470 -13.63 31.90 18.24
CA ARG A 470 -14.83 31.19 17.79
C ARG A 470 -14.83 29.74 18.25
N LEU A 471 -15.96 29.30 18.80
CA LEU A 471 -16.18 27.90 19.17
C LEU A 471 -16.06 26.97 17.95
N THR A 472 -16.49 27.42 16.77
CA THR A 472 -16.39 26.67 15.50
C THR A 472 -14.95 26.27 15.17
N GLY A 473 -13.99 27.17 15.36
CA GLY A 473 -12.56 26.89 15.16
C GLY A 473 -11.98 25.87 16.15
N ALA A 474 -12.52 25.82 17.37
CA ALA A 474 -12.16 24.81 18.37
C ALA A 474 -12.76 23.44 18.06
N LEU A 475 -14.03 23.39 17.65
CA LEU A 475 -14.73 22.15 17.28
C LEU A 475 -14.03 21.40 16.15
N ILE A 476 -13.48 22.11 15.17
CA ILE A 476 -12.71 21.53 14.06
C ILE A 476 -11.51 20.70 14.55
N ALA A 477 -10.88 21.10 15.66
CA ALA A 477 -9.77 20.35 16.23
C ALA A 477 -10.26 19.22 17.17
N ILE A 478 -11.35 19.43 17.91
CA ILE A 478 -11.87 18.47 18.90
C ILE A 478 -12.53 17.27 18.22
N ILE A 479 -13.41 17.51 17.24
CA ILE A 479 -14.26 16.48 16.62
C ILE A 479 -13.45 15.28 16.08
N PRO A 480 -12.37 15.46 15.30
CA PRO A 480 -11.61 14.32 14.78
C PRO A 480 -10.99 13.44 15.87
N PHE A 481 -10.51 14.02 16.97
CA PHE A 481 -9.96 13.26 18.10
C PHE A 481 -11.06 12.53 18.89
N SER A 482 -12.21 13.17 19.11
CA SER A 482 -13.36 12.53 19.76
C SER A 482 -13.86 11.33 18.95
N MET A 483 -13.98 11.48 17.63
CA MET A 483 -14.35 10.37 16.74
C MET A 483 -13.34 9.22 16.83
N LYS A 484 -12.03 9.49 16.80
CA LYS A 484 -11.03 8.41 16.97
C LYS A 484 -11.17 7.67 18.30
N THR A 485 -11.45 8.40 19.38
CA THR A 485 -11.68 7.81 20.71
C THR A 485 -12.84 6.82 20.67
N ILE A 486 -13.96 7.19 20.05
CA ILE A 486 -15.12 6.29 19.86
C ILE A 486 -14.73 5.10 18.98
N HIS A 487 -13.95 5.31 17.91
CA HIS A 487 -13.57 4.21 17.00
C HIS A 487 -12.73 3.13 17.70
N TYR A 488 -11.86 3.51 18.63
CA TYR A 488 -11.09 2.52 19.40
C TYR A 488 -11.97 1.74 20.38
N LEU A 489 -13.05 2.34 20.92
CA LEU A 489 -14.06 1.60 21.69
C LEU A 489 -14.82 0.61 20.81
N THR A 490 -15.24 1.02 19.60
CA THR A 490 -15.89 0.11 18.64
C THR A 490 -14.99 -1.07 18.31
N ARG A 491 -13.68 -0.83 18.11
CA ARG A 491 -12.70 -1.89 17.88
C ARG A 491 -12.58 -2.85 19.06
N ALA A 492 -12.59 -2.34 20.28
CA ALA A 492 -12.53 -3.16 21.48
C ALA A 492 -13.78 -4.01 21.65
N ARG A 493 -14.97 -3.45 21.35
CA ARG A 493 -16.24 -4.18 21.30
C ARG A 493 -16.18 -5.33 20.30
N ASP A 494 -15.75 -5.06 19.07
CA ASP A 494 -15.67 -6.06 18.01
C ASP A 494 -14.65 -7.17 18.31
N LYS A 495 -13.60 -6.88 19.09
CA LYS A 495 -12.62 -7.87 19.58
C LYS A 495 -13.06 -8.62 20.84
N GLY A 496 -14.04 -8.12 21.57
CA GLY A 496 -14.49 -8.66 22.86
C GLY A 496 -13.49 -8.50 24.03
N LYS A 497 -12.43 -7.69 23.88
CA LYS A 497 -11.42 -7.44 24.94
C LYS A 497 -10.95 -5.99 24.91
N PHE A 498 -10.85 -5.36 26.09
CA PHE A 498 -10.40 -3.96 26.24
C PHE A 498 -9.15 -3.83 27.12
N TRP A 499 -9.19 -4.33 28.36
CA TRP A 499 -8.09 -4.16 29.32
C TRP A 499 -6.78 -4.80 28.86
N HIS A 500 -5.67 -4.12 29.10
CA HIS A 500 -4.31 -4.51 28.70
C HIS A 500 -4.09 -4.74 27.19
N THR A 501 -4.96 -4.20 26.34
CA THR A 501 -4.81 -4.28 24.88
C THR A 501 -4.27 -2.98 24.28
N ASP A 502 -3.79 -3.05 23.03
CA ASP A 502 -3.41 -1.85 22.26
C ASP A 502 -4.60 -0.90 22.04
N GLU A 503 -5.84 -1.40 22.07
CA GLU A 503 -7.06 -0.60 21.94
C GLU A 503 -7.24 0.37 23.12
N MET A 504 -7.05 -0.11 24.34
CA MET A 504 -7.14 0.70 25.56
C MET A 504 -6.15 1.86 25.53
N TRP A 505 -4.88 1.58 25.19
CA TRP A 505 -3.88 2.63 25.10
C TRP A 505 -4.15 3.63 23.98
N ASN A 506 -4.66 3.17 22.83
CA ASN A 506 -5.07 4.07 21.75
C ASN A 506 -6.25 4.95 22.16
N PHE A 507 -7.21 4.41 22.92
CA PHE A 507 -8.31 5.17 23.51
C PHE A 507 -7.80 6.27 24.44
N PHE A 508 -6.94 5.94 25.42
CA PHE A 508 -6.37 6.93 26.33
C PHE A 508 -5.54 7.98 25.59
N LYS A 509 -4.75 7.57 24.60
CA LYS A 509 -3.95 8.46 23.76
C LYS A 509 -4.83 9.52 23.06
N THR A 510 -5.95 9.13 22.47
CA THR A 510 -6.82 10.06 21.74
C THR A 510 -7.73 10.86 22.66
N LEU A 511 -8.15 10.28 23.79
CA LEU A 511 -8.87 11.00 24.83
C LEU A 511 -8.02 12.13 25.40
N LEU A 512 -6.76 11.83 25.73
CA LEU A 512 -5.78 12.81 26.20
C LEU A 512 -5.58 13.95 25.18
N ALA A 513 -5.45 13.63 23.89
CA ALA A 513 -5.35 14.62 22.82
C ALA A 513 -6.60 15.50 22.70
N THR A 514 -7.78 14.92 22.91
CA THR A 514 -9.06 15.65 22.93
C THR A 514 -9.06 16.68 24.07
N TRP A 515 -8.64 16.28 25.26
CA TRP A 515 -8.51 17.18 26.42
C TRP A 515 -7.50 18.29 26.19
N VAL A 516 -6.34 18.01 25.58
CA VAL A 516 -5.35 19.04 25.20
C VAL A 516 -5.98 20.07 24.24
N ALA A 517 -6.80 19.65 23.28
CA ALA A 517 -7.49 20.56 22.36
C ALA A 517 -8.53 21.45 23.08
N VAL A 518 -9.31 20.87 24.01
CA VAL A 518 -10.29 21.62 24.83
C VAL A 518 -9.59 22.63 25.73
N LEU A 519 -8.57 22.20 26.47
CA LEU A 519 -7.78 23.06 27.36
C LEU A 519 -7.10 24.20 26.60
N SER A 520 -6.66 23.97 25.35
CA SER A 520 -6.09 25.04 24.52
C SER A 520 -7.10 26.15 24.20
N PHE A 521 -8.35 25.79 23.93
CA PHE A 521 -9.41 26.78 23.73
C PHE A 521 -9.68 27.58 25.01
N LEU A 522 -9.75 26.90 26.16
CA LEU A 522 -9.95 27.53 27.46
C LEU A 522 -8.75 28.41 27.88
N ALA A 523 -7.52 28.06 27.47
CA ALA A 523 -6.31 28.83 27.72
C ALA A 523 -6.29 30.22 27.03
N ASN A 524 -7.17 30.45 26.05
CA ASN A 524 -7.38 31.76 25.45
C ASN A 524 -8.36 32.62 26.26
N LYS A 525 -9.14 32.03 27.17
CA LYS A 525 -10.11 32.73 28.02
C LYS A 525 -9.52 33.09 29.38
N HIS A 526 -8.71 32.21 29.96
CA HIS A 526 -8.09 32.44 31.27
C HIS A 526 -6.67 31.87 31.36
N TYR A 527 -5.76 32.59 32.00
CA TYR A 527 -4.34 32.22 32.08
C TYR A 527 -4.10 30.93 32.89
N LEU A 528 -4.92 30.62 33.90
CA LEU A 528 -4.81 29.37 34.68
C LEU A 528 -4.91 28.12 33.81
N PHE A 529 -5.83 28.09 32.84
CA PHE A 529 -5.95 26.96 31.91
C PHE A 529 -4.70 26.83 31.03
N ARG A 530 -3.99 27.93 30.75
CA ARG A 530 -2.72 27.90 30.01
C ARG A 530 -1.60 27.24 30.81
N ILE A 531 -1.49 27.55 32.10
CA ILE A 531 -0.50 26.95 33.00
C ILE A 531 -0.69 25.43 33.08
N ILE A 532 -1.94 24.97 33.13
CA ILE A 532 -2.29 23.54 33.14
C ILE A 532 -2.06 22.90 31.75
N TRP A 533 -2.38 23.63 30.68
CA TRP A 533 -2.31 23.12 29.31
C TRP A 533 -0.89 22.78 28.86
N ILE A 534 0.12 23.62 29.18
CA ILE A 534 1.51 23.42 28.74
C ILE A 534 2.08 22.05 29.17
N PRO A 535 2.13 21.68 30.46
CA PRO A 535 2.67 20.39 30.89
C PRO A 535 1.83 19.22 30.37
N PHE A 536 0.51 19.39 30.27
CA PHE A 536 -0.39 18.35 29.76
C PHE A 536 -0.18 18.10 28.26
N ALA A 537 0.01 19.15 27.45
CA ALA A 537 0.33 19.06 26.04
C ALA A 537 1.72 18.44 25.80
N ALA A 538 2.71 18.78 26.64
CA ALA A 538 4.04 18.19 26.60
C ALA A 538 4.00 16.68 26.89
N PHE A 539 3.35 16.26 27.98
CA PHE A 539 3.16 14.85 28.32
C PHE A 539 2.43 14.09 27.21
N CYS A 540 1.34 14.65 26.70
CA CYS A 540 0.58 14.06 25.60
C CYS A 540 1.46 13.85 24.36
N SER A 541 2.29 14.83 24.01
CA SER A 541 3.16 14.76 22.84
C SER A 541 4.28 13.73 22.99
N LEU A 542 4.90 13.65 24.17
CA LEU A 542 5.92 12.64 24.48
C LEU A 542 5.34 11.23 24.47
N PHE A 543 4.16 11.03 25.08
CA PHE A 543 3.48 9.75 25.07
C PHE A 543 3.11 9.31 23.63
N GLN A 544 2.61 10.24 22.82
CA GLN A 544 2.31 9.95 21.42
C GLN A 544 3.56 9.68 20.58
N TYR A 545 4.67 10.38 20.83
CA TYR A 545 5.94 10.13 20.15
C TYR A 545 6.49 8.74 20.47
N TRP A 546 6.48 8.36 21.75
CA TRP A 546 6.85 7.00 22.16
C TRP A 546 5.97 5.94 21.49
N TRP A 547 4.66 6.21 21.40
CA TRP A 547 3.71 5.32 20.72
C TRP A 547 4.04 5.18 19.24
N ASP A 548 4.30 6.29 18.55
CA ASP A 548 4.66 6.28 17.12
C ASP A 548 5.85 5.35 16.88
N LEU A 549 6.95 5.55 17.62
CA LEU A 549 8.16 4.75 17.46
C LEU A 549 7.95 3.27 17.77
N LYS A 550 7.39 2.95 18.94
CA LYS A 550 7.31 1.58 19.44
C LYS A 550 6.21 0.79 18.75
N LYS A 551 5.00 1.33 18.67
CA LYS A 551 3.81 0.58 18.26
C LYS A 551 3.49 0.81 16.79
N ASP A 552 3.45 2.04 16.33
CA ASP A 552 3.03 2.33 14.95
C ASP A 552 4.15 2.08 13.95
N TRP A 553 5.40 2.25 14.35
CA TRP A 553 6.54 2.11 13.47
C TRP A 553 7.39 0.88 13.74
N LEU A 554 7.18 0.15 14.84
CA LEU A 554 7.93 -1.08 15.15
C LEU A 554 9.45 -0.90 15.05
N PHE A 555 9.95 0.24 15.57
CA PHE A 555 11.32 0.31 16.09
C PHE A 555 11.38 -0.64 17.32
N PHE A 556 12.46 -0.85 18.05
CA PHE A 556 12.45 -1.67 19.29
C PHE A 556 11.87 -3.10 19.20
N GLU A 557 11.84 -3.75 18.02
CA GLU A 557 11.54 -5.19 17.93
C GLU A 557 12.76 -5.98 18.45
N GLU A 558 12.55 -6.87 19.41
CA GLU A 558 13.63 -7.68 20.00
C GLU A 558 14.18 -8.70 18.98
N GLY A 559 15.47 -9.05 19.09
CA GLY A 559 16.13 -9.98 18.16
C GLY A 559 16.43 -9.39 16.77
N SER A 560 16.37 -8.06 16.62
CA SER A 560 16.68 -7.39 15.37
C SER A 560 18.18 -7.20 15.14
N ASN A 561 18.65 -7.44 13.92
CA ASN A 561 20.07 -7.31 13.56
C ASN A 561 20.56 -5.85 13.43
N VAL A 562 19.64 -4.89 13.33
CA VAL A 562 19.93 -3.45 13.22
C VAL A 562 19.43 -2.82 14.50
N ARG A 563 20.28 -2.07 15.21
CA ARG A 563 19.95 -1.56 16.56
C ARG A 563 18.62 -0.81 16.55
N PHE A 564 17.65 -1.30 17.33
CA PHE A 564 16.29 -0.75 17.44
C PHE A 564 15.40 -0.84 16.18
N LEU A 565 15.77 -1.55 15.12
CA LEU A 565 14.99 -1.57 13.88
C LEU A 565 14.75 -2.99 13.40
N ARG A 566 13.50 -3.32 13.08
CA ARG A 566 13.08 -4.64 12.57
C ARG A 566 13.89 -5.12 11.35
N ASN A 567 13.88 -6.43 11.14
CA ASN A 567 14.57 -7.06 10.00
C ASN A 567 13.83 -6.90 8.65
N ASP A 568 12.50 -6.77 8.66
CA ASP A 568 11.70 -6.60 7.45
C ASP A 568 11.48 -5.11 7.15
N LEU A 569 12.23 -4.53 6.22
CA LEU A 569 12.12 -3.12 5.84
C LEU A 569 11.54 -2.99 4.43
N GLY A 570 10.39 -2.33 4.28
CA GLY A 570 9.80 -2.04 2.98
C GLY A 570 10.57 -0.99 2.17
N TYR A 571 11.30 -0.07 2.85
CA TYR A 571 12.03 1.03 2.23
C TYR A 571 13.53 0.76 2.03
N ASN A 572 13.96 -0.51 2.08
CA ASN A 572 15.32 -1.04 1.82
C ASN A 572 16.50 -0.48 2.64
N HIS A 573 16.51 0.82 2.98
CA HIS A 573 17.63 1.50 3.63
C HIS A 573 17.30 1.88 5.08
N PRO A 574 18.03 1.35 6.08
CA PRO A 574 17.80 1.66 7.49
C PRO A 574 17.93 3.15 7.84
N CYS A 575 18.82 3.89 7.17
CA CYS A 575 19.03 5.32 7.40
C CYS A 575 17.76 6.15 7.25
N ILE A 576 16.86 5.76 6.34
CA ILE A 576 15.57 6.43 6.12
C ILE A 576 14.75 6.41 7.40
N TYR A 577 14.73 5.29 8.11
CA TYR A 577 13.95 5.12 9.34
C TYR A 577 14.53 5.95 10.47
N TYR A 578 15.84 5.94 10.68
CA TYR A 578 16.45 6.76 11.73
C TYR A 578 16.23 8.26 11.49
N PHE A 579 16.37 8.71 10.24
CA PHE A 579 16.07 10.09 9.86
C PHE A 579 14.61 10.43 10.17
N ILE A 580 13.66 9.57 9.77
CA ILE A 580 12.24 9.76 10.08
C ILE A 580 11.98 9.78 11.60
N GLY A 581 12.64 8.92 12.37
CA GLY A 581 12.66 8.93 13.85
C GLY A 581 12.94 10.31 14.42
N ILE A 582 14.09 10.86 14.04
CA ILE A 582 14.58 12.16 14.50
C ILE A 582 13.65 13.28 14.01
N SER A 583 13.28 13.27 12.72
CA SER A 583 12.39 14.29 12.17
C SER A 583 11.02 14.30 12.84
N ASN A 584 10.47 13.14 13.22
CA ASN A 584 9.17 13.07 13.88
C ASN A 584 9.20 13.64 15.30
N PHE A 585 10.33 13.59 16.00
CA PHE A 585 10.46 14.28 17.28
C PHE A 585 10.22 15.80 17.13
N PHE A 586 10.91 16.43 16.16
CA PHE A 586 10.74 17.86 15.90
C PHE A 586 9.34 18.19 15.37
N LEU A 587 8.81 17.39 14.44
CA LEU A 587 7.47 17.58 13.89
C LEU A 587 6.36 17.38 14.94
N ARG A 588 6.60 16.60 16.00
CA ARG A 588 5.67 16.45 17.12
C ARG A 588 5.61 17.70 17.99
N LEU A 589 6.69 18.45 18.12
CA LEU A 589 6.67 19.77 18.75
C LEU A 589 5.78 20.73 17.96
N THR A 590 5.81 20.64 16.62
CA THR A 590 4.93 21.42 15.75
C THR A 590 3.44 21.19 16.05
N TRP A 591 3.02 19.96 16.36
CA TRP A 591 1.61 19.69 16.69
C TRP A 591 1.12 20.52 17.89
N ILE A 592 1.95 20.70 18.92
CA ILE A 592 1.61 21.57 20.07
C ILE A 592 1.33 23.01 19.59
N LEU A 593 2.15 23.49 18.64
CA LEU A 593 2.01 24.82 18.03
C LEU A 593 0.75 24.94 17.16
N THR A 594 0.33 23.86 16.48
CA THR A 594 -0.93 23.85 15.70
C THR A 594 -2.16 24.02 16.59
N VAL A 595 -2.08 23.51 17.82
CA VAL A 595 -3.20 23.52 18.77
C VAL A 595 -3.32 24.89 19.43
N SER A 596 -2.21 25.59 19.73
CA SER A 596 -2.18 26.93 20.33
C SER A 596 -1.64 28.03 19.38
N PRO A 597 -2.52 28.75 18.66
CA PRO A 597 -2.11 29.72 17.65
C PRO A 597 -1.44 30.98 18.20
N ASN A 598 -1.48 31.22 19.52
CA ASN A 598 -0.92 32.43 20.14
C ASN A 598 0.57 32.30 20.51
N MET A 599 1.21 31.19 20.16
CA MET A 599 2.61 30.97 20.54
C MET A 599 3.61 31.85 19.76
N TYR A 600 3.22 32.42 18.61
CA TYR A 600 4.07 33.34 17.84
C TYR A 600 4.47 34.59 18.65
N LEU A 601 3.58 35.07 19.54
CA LEU A 601 3.85 36.23 20.41
C LEU A 601 5.02 35.96 21.37
N TYR A 602 5.19 34.72 21.83
CA TYR A 602 6.25 34.34 22.76
C TYR A 602 7.58 34.06 22.06
N LEU A 603 7.53 33.71 20.76
CA LEU A 603 8.71 33.48 19.94
C LEU A 603 9.22 34.78 19.29
N ASN A 604 8.62 35.93 19.60
CA ASN A 604 8.90 37.24 19.00
C ASN A 604 8.90 37.21 17.46
N ILE A 605 7.97 36.44 16.87
CA ILE A 605 7.84 36.36 15.41
C ILE A 605 6.87 37.44 14.95
N SER A 606 7.37 38.41 14.18
CA SER A 606 6.59 39.56 13.69
C SER A 606 5.34 39.13 12.90
N ASN A 607 5.47 38.09 12.07
CA ASN A 607 4.42 37.64 11.16
C ASN A 607 3.67 36.39 11.60
N LYS A 608 2.55 36.59 12.30
CA LYS A 608 1.60 35.53 12.70
C LYS A 608 1.19 34.62 11.54
N GLU A 609 0.82 35.21 10.40
CA GLU A 609 0.17 34.47 9.32
C GLU A 609 1.15 33.53 8.58
N VAL A 610 2.39 33.97 8.41
CA VAL A 610 3.50 33.16 7.86
C VAL A 610 3.87 32.05 8.83
N PHE A 611 3.94 32.34 10.14
CA PHE A 611 4.18 31.34 11.16
C PHE A 611 3.15 30.19 11.09
N ILE A 612 1.86 30.52 11.05
CA ILE A 612 0.79 29.52 10.95
C ILE A 612 0.89 28.71 9.64
N PHE A 613 1.30 29.34 8.53
CA PHE A 613 1.54 28.61 7.26
C PHE A 613 2.66 27.58 7.39
N ILE A 614 3.81 27.97 7.99
CA ILE A 614 4.95 27.06 8.22
C ILE A 614 4.52 25.90 9.13
N ILE A 615 3.82 26.20 10.23
CA ILE A 615 3.28 25.19 11.15
C ILE A 615 2.31 24.24 10.44
N GLY A 616 1.44 24.76 9.57
CA GLY A 616 0.56 23.96 8.71
C GLY A 616 1.34 23.07 7.76
N PHE A 617 2.36 23.59 7.09
CA PHE A 617 3.22 22.82 6.20
C PHE A 617 3.95 21.68 6.92
N LEU A 618 4.51 21.95 8.11
CA LEU A 618 5.17 20.94 8.93
C LEU A 618 4.19 19.85 9.40
N GLU A 619 2.98 20.22 9.82
CA GLU A 619 1.95 19.25 10.21
C GLU A 619 1.52 18.35 9.03
N MET A 620 1.40 18.91 7.83
CA MET A 620 1.16 18.11 6.61
C MET A 620 2.33 17.17 6.29
N THR A 621 3.56 17.63 6.51
CA THR A 621 4.78 16.83 6.29
C THR A 621 4.87 15.67 7.28
N ARG A 622 4.49 15.92 8.54
CA ARG A 622 4.33 14.87 9.55
C ARG A 622 3.29 13.82 9.12
N ARG A 623 2.19 14.24 8.50
CA ARG A 623 1.17 13.33 7.99
C ARG A 623 1.67 12.46 6.83
N LEU A 624 2.41 13.05 5.88
CA LEU A 624 3.08 12.33 4.80
C LEU A 624 3.95 11.20 5.38
N ILE A 625 4.88 11.53 6.27
CA ILE A 625 5.77 10.55 6.91
C ILE A 625 4.99 9.42 7.61
N ASN A 626 3.94 9.77 8.36
CA ASN A 626 3.12 8.81 9.05
C ASN A 626 2.32 7.90 8.10
N ASN A 627 1.78 8.44 7.00
CA ASN A 627 1.10 7.64 5.99
C ASN A 627 2.07 6.62 5.36
N PHE A 628 3.30 7.05 5.03
CA PHE A 628 4.37 6.19 4.53
C PHE A 628 4.62 5.00 5.45
N ILE A 629 4.90 5.24 6.73
CA ILE A 629 5.24 4.15 7.67
C ILE A 629 4.02 3.30 8.02
N LYS A 630 2.85 3.91 8.20
CA LYS A 630 1.63 3.19 8.58
C LYS A 630 1.23 2.15 7.53
N ILE A 631 1.26 2.52 6.25
CA ILE A 631 0.96 1.58 5.17
C ILE A 631 2.06 0.53 5.03
N GLU A 632 3.31 0.89 5.29
CA GLU A 632 4.42 -0.06 5.28
C GLU A 632 4.31 -1.11 6.40
N LYS A 633 3.95 -0.68 7.62
CA LYS A 633 3.69 -1.60 8.74
C LYS A 633 2.63 -2.63 8.37
N GLU A 634 1.51 -2.17 7.83
CA GLU A 634 0.41 -3.05 7.38
C GLU A 634 0.85 -3.97 6.25
N TYR A 635 1.65 -3.47 5.32
CA TYR A 635 2.27 -4.29 4.29
C TYR A 635 3.19 -5.37 4.87
N ILE A 636 3.99 -5.07 5.89
CA ILE A 636 4.85 -6.04 6.55
C ILE A 636 4.03 -7.08 7.31
N THR A 637 2.93 -6.67 7.96
CA THR A 637 1.99 -7.61 8.58
C THR A 637 1.38 -8.55 7.54
N ASN A 638 1.00 -8.03 6.37
CA ASN A 638 0.50 -8.86 5.27
C ASN A 638 1.58 -9.77 4.67
N LEU A 639 2.81 -9.28 4.54
CA LEU A 639 3.96 -10.07 4.10
C LEU A 639 4.25 -11.21 5.07
N ARG A 640 4.22 -10.94 6.38
CA ARG A 640 4.43 -11.97 7.43
C ARG A 640 3.33 -13.02 7.45
N SER A 641 2.11 -12.66 7.07
CA SER A 641 0.97 -13.58 6.96
C SER A 641 0.74 -14.11 5.55
N LEU A 642 1.62 -13.81 4.60
CA LEU A 642 1.55 -14.19 3.18
C LEU A 642 0.21 -13.81 2.49
N LYS A 643 -0.47 -12.77 3.00
CA LYS A 643 -1.78 -12.31 2.54
C LYS A 643 -1.64 -11.36 1.35
N THR A 644 -2.29 -11.68 0.24
CA THR A 644 -2.27 -10.86 -0.99
C THR A 644 -3.62 -10.26 -1.37
N THR A 645 -4.70 -10.72 -0.73
CA THR A 645 -6.06 -10.23 -0.89
C THR A 645 -6.68 -10.02 0.48
N ARG A 646 -7.81 -9.31 0.52
CA ARG A 646 -8.59 -9.17 1.76
C ARG A 646 -9.12 -10.53 2.20
N ASP A 647 -9.33 -10.67 3.52
CA ASP A 647 -9.95 -11.86 4.08
C ASP A 647 -11.33 -12.09 3.44
N LEU A 648 -11.57 -13.34 3.02
CA LEU A 648 -12.81 -13.73 2.37
C LEU A 648 -13.93 -13.76 3.42
N VAL A 649 -14.95 -12.92 3.21
CA VAL A 649 -16.13 -12.87 4.08
C VAL A 649 -17.20 -13.78 3.49
N TYR A 650 -17.71 -14.70 4.31
CA TYR A 650 -18.75 -15.66 3.95
C TYR A 650 -20.07 -15.26 4.64
N PRO A 651 -20.96 -14.54 3.95
CA PRO A 651 -22.10 -13.88 4.59
C PRO A 651 -23.31 -14.80 4.83
N PHE A 652 -23.34 -15.98 4.21
CA PHE A 652 -24.42 -16.95 4.35
C PHE A 652 -24.05 -17.99 5.40
N VAL A 653 -24.86 -18.11 6.46
CA VAL A 653 -24.67 -19.10 7.52
C VAL A 653 -25.75 -20.17 7.37
N ASN A 654 -25.41 -21.42 7.68
CA ASN A 654 -26.40 -22.48 7.87
C ASN A 654 -27.28 -22.06 9.04
N GLN A 655 -28.52 -21.67 8.78
CA GLN A 655 -29.49 -21.56 9.86
C GLN A 655 -29.74 -22.98 10.39
N ASP A 656 -29.69 -23.13 11.71
CA ASP A 656 -29.92 -24.41 12.37
C ASP A 656 -31.24 -25.03 11.90
N LYS A 657 -31.24 -26.37 11.86
CA LYS A 657 -32.32 -27.22 11.32
C LYS A 657 -33.72 -26.96 11.92
N SER A 658 -33.84 -26.18 13.00
CA SER A 658 -35.09 -25.91 13.70
C SER A 658 -36.12 -25.10 12.91
N ASN A 659 -35.72 -24.35 11.88
CA ASN A 659 -36.66 -23.61 11.01
C ASN A 659 -36.97 -24.33 9.67
N PHE A 660 -36.42 -25.53 9.46
CA PHE A 660 -36.49 -26.25 8.17
C PHE A 660 -37.45 -27.46 8.18
N GLN A 661 -38.23 -27.65 9.25
CA GLN A 661 -39.05 -28.85 9.43
C GLN A 661 -40.40 -28.82 8.69
N ASP A 662 -40.82 -27.68 8.15
CA ASP A 662 -42.16 -27.49 7.56
C ASP A 662 -42.18 -27.32 6.02
N ILE A 663 -41.15 -27.75 5.28
CA ILE A 663 -41.15 -27.64 3.81
C ILE A 663 -41.14 -29.04 3.19
N PRO A 664 -42.19 -29.46 2.45
CA PRO A 664 -42.27 -30.80 1.87
C PRO A 664 -41.17 -31.06 0.83
N ASP A 665 -40.56 -32.25 0.90
CA ASP A 665 -39.42 -32.75 0.10
C ASP A 665 -39.63 -32.86 -1.43
N ARG A 666 -40.68 -32.26 -2.01
CA ARG A 666 -41.01 -32.44 -3.44
C ARG A 666 -40.36 -31.46 -4.43
N LEU A 667 -39.54 -30.51 -3.98
CA LEU A 667 -38.93 -29.48 -4.85
C LEU A 667 -37.39 -29.52 -4.95
N THR A 668 -36.73 -30.51 -4.33
CA THR A 668 -35.26 -30.65 -4.28
C THR A 668 -34.65 -31.52 -5.40
N LEU A 669 -35.42 -31.89 -6.43
CA LEU A 669 -34.91 -32.66 -7.58
C LEU A 669 -34.62 -31.75 -8.78
N SER A 670 -33.40 -31.18 -8.84
CA SER A 670 -32.71 -30.84 -10.11
C SER A 670 -31.33 -30.17 -9.95
N VAL A 671 -30.50 -30.51 -8.95
CA VAL A 671 -29.08 -30.09 -8.96
C VAL A 671 -28.16 -31.15 -8.36
N LEU A 672 -28.11 -32.32 -8.99
CA LEU A 672 -27.04 -33.30 -8.77
C LEU A 672 -26.48 -33.70 -10.12
N ASN A 673 -25.38 -33.07 -10.52
CA ASN A 673 -24.33 -33.65 -11.37
C ASN A 673 -23.20 -32.64 -11.56
N LEU A 674 -22.32 -32.55 -10.54
CA LEU A 674 -20.95 -32.02 -10.67
C LEU A 674 -19.99 -32.80 -9.73
N ASN A 675 -20.15 -34.12 -9.63
CA ASN A 675 -19.16 -34.99 -9.00
C ASN A 675 -18.42 -35.81 -10.07
N GLU A 676 -17.53 -35.15 -10.80
CA GLU A 676 -16.50 -35.81 -11.64
C GLU A 676 -15.13 -35.11 -11.51
N GLN A 677 -14.83 -34.46 -10.37
CA GLN A 677 -13.51 -33.85 -10.14
C GLN A 677 -12.66 -34.54 -9.05
N ASP A 678 -13.23 -35.42 -8.22
CA ASP A 678 -12.50 -35.99 -7.08
C ASP A 678 -11.45 -37.05 -7.48
N LYS A 679 -11.57 -37.73 -8.63
CA LYS A 679 -10.59 -38.73 -9.09
C LYS A 679 -9.29 -38.15 -9.66
N GLN A 680 -9.25 -36.88 -10.08
CA GLN A 680 -8.05 -36.25 -10.67
C GLN A 680 -7.17 -35.49 -9.65
N ASP A 681 -7.66 -35.33 -8.42
CA ASP A 681 -6.96 -34.62 -7.35
C ASP A 681 -6.19 -35.55 -6.40
N GLU A 682 -6.60 -36.82 -6.28
CA GLU A 682 -5.77 -37.86 -5.65
C GLU A 682 -4.47 -38.09 -6.41
N ASP A 683 -4.48 -38.09 -7.75
CA ASP A 683 -3.26 -38.29 -8.55
C ASP A 683 -2.18 -37.24 -8.28
N LEU A 684 -2.56 -35.98 -8.03
CA LEU A 684 -1.59 -34.90 -7.79
C LEU A 684 -1.09 -34.91 -6.34
N ILE A 685 -1.95 -35.23 -5.38
CA ILE A 685 -1.58 -35.43 -3.98
C ILE A 685 -0.72 -36.70 -3.83
N GLN A 686 -1.01 -37.76 -4.58
CA GLN A 686 -0.19 -38.96 -4.70
C GLN A 686 1.12 -38.66 -5.45
N LEU A 687 1.13 -37.80 -6.47
CA LEU A 687 2.36 -37.32 -7.11
C LEU A 687 3.24 -36.54 -6.14
N PHE A 688 2.64 -35.65 -5.33
CA PHE A 688 3.34 -34.90 -4.29
C PHE A 688 3.80 -35.80 -3.14
N ARG A 689 3.00 -36.81 -2.74
CA ARG A 689 3.37 -37.84 -1.76
C ARG A 689 4.51 -38.74 -2.25
N ALA A 690 4.51 -39.11 -3.53
CA ALA A 690 5.58 -39.87 -4.17
C ALA A 690 6.90 -39.10 -4.19
N THR A 691 6.86 -37.77 -4.36
CA THR A 691 8.05 -36.91 -4.22
C THR A 691 8.55 -36.77 -2.78
N THR A 692 7.68 -36.72 -1.77
CA THR A 692 8.11 -36.78 -0.36
C THR A 692 8.74 -38.12 -0.01
N ASN A 693 8.20 -39.23 -0.50
CA ASN A 693 8.76 -40.57 -0.28
C ASN A 693 10.09 -40.80 -1.03
N LEU A 694 10.36 -40.05 -2.10
CA LEU A 694 11.65 -40.02 -2.78
C LEU A 694 12.70 -39.18 -2.03
N LEU A 695 12.26 -38.15 -1.30
CA LEU A 695 13.12 -37.34 -0.42
C LEU A 695 13.44 -38.06 0.90
N GLU A 696 12.55 -38.91 1.39
CA GLU A 696 12.81 -39.81 2.54
C GLU A 696 13.88 -40.88 2.28
N LYS A 697 14.19 -41.17 1.01
CA LYS A 697 15.19 -42.18 0.61
C LYS A 697 16.61 -41.62 0.42
N SER A 698 16.83 -40.33 0.62
CA SER A 698 18.20 -39.78 0.71
C SER A 698 18.62 -39.71 2.17
N ASP A 699 19.49 -40.63 2.59
CA ASP A 699 19.99 -40.77 3.95
C ASP A 699 20.47 -39.44 4.56
N LEU A 700 19.61 -38.83 5.38
CA LEU A 700 19.96 -37.91 6.44
C LEU A 700 19.06 -38.29 7.62
N ASN A 701 19.72 -38.88 8.62
CA ASN A 701 19.23 -39.36 9.90
C ASN A 701 17.80 -38.99 10.30
N LYS A 702 17.04 -40.04 10.60
CA LYS A 702 15.87 -40.03 11.48
C LYS A 702 16.14 -39.17 12.72
N SER A 703 15.31 -38.16 12.91
CA SER A 703 14.69 -37.93 14.21
C SER A 703 13.26 -37.41 13.99
N ASP A 704 12.37 -38.04 14.75
CA ASP A 704 10.93 -37.78 14.86
C ASP A 704 10.62 -36.29 14.82
N TYR A 705 9.66 -35.86 14.00
CA TYR A 705 8.81 -34.65 14.11
C TYR A 705 8.26 -34.29 12.73
N LEU A 706 7.36 -35.08 12.15
CA LEU A 706 6.54 -34.63 11.03
C LEU A 706 5.20 -35.39 11.08
N PHE A 707 4.11 -34.64 11.00
CA PHE A 707 2.71 -35.07 11.03
C PHE A 707 2.01 -35.21 12.40
N GLN A 708 2.17 -34.21 13.25
CA GLN A 708 1.07 -33.64 14.03
C GLN A 708 1.43 -32.19 14.37
N GLY A 709 0.65 -31.22 13.89
CA GLY A 709 0.80 -29.81 14.29
C GLY A 709 1.69 -28.90 13.45
N PHE A 710 1.89 -29.14 12.14
CA PHE A 710 2.61 -28.19 11.28
C PHE A 710 1.75 -26.94 10.98
N GLN A 711 1.81 -25.93 11.87
CA GLN A 711 1.38 -24.56 11.58
C GLN A 711 2.50 -23.84 10.81
N PRO A 712 2.39 -23.60 9.49
CA PRO A 712 3.53 -23.18 8.67
C PRO A 712 3.82 -21.67 8.73
N ASP A 713 3.02 -20.89 9.45
CA ASP A 713 3.04 -19.43 9.29
C ASP A 713 4.32 -18.79 9.85
N MET A 714 4.96 -19.36 10.87
CA MET A 714 6.17 -18.81 11.48
C MET A 714 7.46 -19.49 11.02
N GLU A 715 7.48 -20.82 10.89
CA GLU A 715 8.73 -21.56 10.67
C GLU A 715 9.28 -21.41 9.23
N ILE A 716 8.40 -21.41 8.21
CA ILE A 716 8.77 -21.16 6.82
C ILE A 716 9.30 -19.73 6.66
N LEU A 717 8.66 -18.79 7.35
CA LEU A 717 9.00 -17.38 7.27
C LEU A 717 10.29 -17.06 8.04
N GLU A 718 10.54 -17.72 9.18
CA GLU A 718 11.80 -17.65 9.94
C GLU A 718 12.98 -18.25 9.17
N ARG A 719 12.79 -19.41 8.52
CA ARG A 719 13.81 -20.00 7.64
C ARG A 719 14.10 -19.09 6.45
N ALA A 720 13.08 -18.52 5.81
CA ALA A 720 13.25 -17.54 4.73
C ALA A 720 13.94 -16.24 5.19
N LYS A 721 13.66 -15.76 6.41
CA LYS A 721 14.30 -14.57 7.01
C LYS A 721 15.78 -14.78 7.32
N LYS A 722 16.16 -15.94 7.88
CA LYS A 722 17.58 -16.28 8.11
C LYS A 722 18.35 -16.40 6.79
N GLN A 723 17.72 -16.95 5.76
CA GLN A 723 18.32 -17.13 4.43
C GLN A 723 18.60 -15.79 3.71
N GLU A 724 17.74 -14.78 3.78
CA GLU A 724 17.88 -13.54 2.98
C GLU A 724 19.17 -12.74 3.28
N LYS A 725 19.52 -12.54 4.56
CA LYS A 725 20.76 -11.82 4.93
C LYS A 725 22.02 -12.64 4.67
N PHE A 726 21.98 -13.96 4.90
CA PHE A 726 23.04 -14.87 4.47
C PHE A 726 23.25 -14.77 2.94
N GLN A 727 22.16 -14.72 2.18
CA GLN A 727 22.20 -14.64 0.73
C GLN A 727 22.67 -13.27 0.21
N GLU A 728 22.26 -12.14 0.79
CA GLU A 728 22.75 -10.82 0.34
C GLU A 728 24.23 -10.58 0.70
N SER A 729 24.63 -10.98 1.91
CA SER A 729 26.04 -10.98 2.31
C SER A 729 26.87 -11.92 1.42
N GLN A 730 26.36 -13.11 1.12
CA GLN A 730 26.95 -14.00 0.12
C GLN A 730 27.04 -13.36 -1.26
N ILE A 731 26.01 -12.67 -1.75
CA ILE A 731 26.07 -11.97 -3.04
C ILE A 731 27.20 -10.92 -3.03
N ARG A 732 27.34 -10.14 -1.95
CA ARG A 732 28.41 -9.13 -1.84
C ARG A 732 29.78 -9.80 -1.81
N LYS A 733 29.93 -10.83 -0.98
CA LYS A 733 31.16 -11.63 -0.84
C LYS A 733 31.55 -12.26 -2.18
N ILE A 734 30.65 -12.98 -2.83
CA ILE A 734 30.85 -13.60 -4.15
C ILE A 734 31.18 -12.54 -5.21
N LYS A 735 30.52 -11.37 -5.20
CA LYS A 735 30.87 -10.29 -6.14
C LYS A 735 32.28 -9.76 -5.92
N GLN A 736 32.70 -9.62 -4.68
CA GLN A 736 34.05 -9.14 -4.33
C GLN A 736 35.10 -10.19 -4.69
N GLU A 737 34.86 -11.45 -4.35
CA GLU A 737 35.67 -12.59 -4.80
C GLU A 737 35.77 -12.63 -6.34
N ASN A 738 34.66 -12.42 -7.05
CA ASN A 738 34.66 -12.43 -8.51
C ASN A 738 35.34 -11.20 -9.12
N LYS A 739 35.43 -10.09 -8.38
CA LYS A 739 36.21 -8.91 -8.78
C LYS A 739 37.71 -9.20 -8.60
N ASN A 740 38.10 -9.74 -7.46
CA ASN A 740 39.48 -10.13 -7.16
C ASN A 740 39.98 -11.21 -8.12
N PHE A 741 39.17 -12.25 -8.35
CA PHE A 741 39.45 -13.32 -9.31
C PHE A 741 39.69 -12.80 -10.73
N LYS A 742 38.92 -11.79 -11.18
CA LYS A 742 39.14 -11.18 -12.49
C LYS A 742 40.41 -10.36 -12.54
N ALA A 743 40.72 -9.61 -11.48
CA ALA A 743 41.93 -8.81 -11.39
C ALA A 743 43.19 -9.69 -11.39
N GLN A 744 43.14 -10.86 -10.77
CA GLN A 744 44.24 -11.85 -10.77
C GLN A 744 44.43 -12.57 -12.12
N LEU A 745 43.44 -12.53 -13.01
CA LEU A 745 43.44 -13.22 -14.32
C LEU A 745 43.71 -12.30 -15.52
N ILE A 746 43.67 -10.99 -15.29
CA ILE A 746 44.13 -9.94 -16.22
C ILE A 746 45.63 -9.80 -15.98
#